data_AF-A0A9P8YJJ5-F1
#
_entry.id   AF-A0A9P8YJJ5-F1
#
_cell.length_a   1.000
_cell.length_b   1.000
_cell.length_c   1.000
_cell.angle_alpha   90.00
_cell.angle_beta   90.00
_cell.angle_gamma   90.00
#
_symmetry.space_group_name_H-M   'P 1'
#
loop_
_entity.id
_entity.type
_entity.pdbx_description
1 polymer ?
#
loop_
_entity_poly.entity_id
_entity_poly.type
_entity_poly.pdbx_seq_one_letter_code
_entity_poly.pdbx_strand_id
1 'polypeptide(L)'
;MCASDYAQHYPVMAVEPDHKGDSYTRDLKIPGITASATPADGPITPISPLSTTDNAPTAAPATTGTTLAGISPSLKEDRDVMRGFIGDLSPCVVKTAPGPMNPSGVAWNNDAYAFLSQPCPTDGTANPKLWEQSRRSAAQGLFEVVPNAVYQVRGLDLSNMTLIEGETGVIVVDPLITHECAAAALELYYKHRGNHRPVVAVMYSHSHADHYGGAAGILPAAHLDGTQTIPVIAPEHFMREVLSENVFAGPAMMRRGVSMYGARLPKGPRGQIGCGLGMTTSLGTTTIEAPNTIIRSTGEELTIDGVRFVFQMVPDTEAPAELNFHLPQHRALYIAECATYGLHNIVTLRGALVRDAKAWARYLDESMVLFCGGDGKDDEGMDKSDDAVAAAAAAGDINKSNSNDMTNDNEPKEAKTDVLFAGHLWPTFGAAAITRHLSEQRDLYTFLHDQTLRLMNQGLTGAEIAEVMTLPPGLEDRIHAQGYYGSVSHNVKGIYQRYMGWFDGNPAKLWQLPPRKEALRYAECLGGVDAVLRKAGEYIQRYSELGDVDDLRFAATLLDHAVAASDPGNNREARLALAGVYDTLGFGAENATWRNFYLTGAMILRAPPAIVQQQRQAMLSRPRFAPKASVEQWLDVLSVQLDGFAAGKEETCVVRIRVTDRKEAWRVNVSHGALTRREVTFALEEEEKQEQERGELVLSLEHRELFAVLATADVPIVQARANKQDCSAMLRILELCGVLPKRA
;
A
#
# COMPACT_ATOMS: atom_id res chain seq x y z
N MET A 1 8.82 11.22 43.96
CA MET A 1 8.06 10.60 45.08
C MET A 1 7.71 9.20 44.66
N CYS A 2 8.07 8.23 45.49
CA CYS A 2 8.14 6.81 45.15
C CYS A 2 6.75 6.15 45.14
N ALA A 3 6.57 5.21 44.22
CA ALA A 3 5.41 4.34 44.14
C ALA A 3 5.51 3.24 45.19
N SER A 4 4.65 3.28 46.21
CA SER A 4 4.37 2.16 47.10
C SER A 4 2.95 2.33 47.60
N ASP A 5 2.03 1.53 47.08
CA ASP A 5 0.84 1.01 47.76
C ASP A 5 -0.07 0.38 46.71
N TYR A 6 0.04 -0.94 46.52
CA TYR A 6 -1.04 -1.86 46.13
C TYR A 6 -0.46 -3.27 46.00
N ALA A 7 -0.20 -3.91 47.14
CA ALA A 7 0.06 -5.34 47.21
C ALA A 7 -0.45 -5.86 48.55
N GLN A 8 -1.67 -6.41 48.59
CA GLN A 8 -2.09 -7.31 49.65
C GLN A 8 -3.33 -8.11 49.20
N HIS A 9 -3.23 -9.44 49.40
CA HIS A 9 -4.26 -10.48 49.35
C HIS A 9 -4.31 -11.37 48.10
N TYR A 10 -3.37 -12.33 48.00
CA TYR A 10 -3.66 -13.74 47.65
C TYR A 10 -2.55 -14.65 48.25
N PRO A 11 -2.87 -15.83 48.81
CA PRO A 11 -1.87 -16.70 49.46
C PRO A 11 -1.04 -17.45 48.43
N VAL A 12 0.29 -17.32 48.51
CA VAL A 12 1.26 -18.07 47.72
C VAL A 12 1.52 -19.40 48.43
N MET A 13 1.11 -20.53 47.84
CA MET A 13 1.65 -21.85 48.19
C MET A 13 2.94 -22.08 47.40
N ALA A 14 4.04 -22.28 48.12
CA ALA A 14 5.34 -22.65 47.57
C ALA A 14 5.32 -24.10 47.08
N VAL A 15 5.84 -24.33 45.87
CA VAL A 15 6.26 -25.65 45.39
C VAL A 15 7.59 -25.47 44.65
N GLU A 16 8.62 -26.17 45.11
CA GLU A 16 9.97 -26.23 44.52
C GLU A 16 9.96 -26.94 43.15
N PRO A 17 10.96 -26.69 42.27
CA PRO A 17 10.95 -27.20 40.91
C PRO A 17 11.49 -28.64 40.85
N ASP A 18 10.73 -29.55 40.25
CA ASP A 18 11.27 -30.84 39.81
C ASP A 18 11.25 -30.90 38.28
N HIS A 19 12.43 -31.17 37.73
CA HIS A 19 12.67 -31.35 36.30
C HIS A 19 12.08 -32.68 35.84
N LYS A 20 11.19 -32.65 34.84
CA LYS A 20 11.14 -33.59 33.71
C LYS A 20 10.05 -33.18 32.73
N GLY A 21 10.41 -33.14 31.45
CA GLY A 21 9.47 -32.88 30.37
C GLY A 21 8.45 -33.99 30.22
N ASP A 22 7.25 -33.63 29.76
CA ASP A 22 6.43 -34.48 28.91
C ASP A 22 5.26 -33.68 28.30
N SER A 23 4.89 -34.12 27.10
CA SER A 23 3.88 -33.61 26.19
C SER A 23 2.48 -33.41 26.80
N TYR A 24 1.86 -32.25 26.54
CA TYR A 24 0.43 -32.04 26.80
C TYR A 24 -0.41 -32.26 25.54
N THR A 25 -0.78 -33.52 25.30
CA THR A 25 -2.06 -33.87 24.68
C THR A 25 -2.90 -34.54 25.76
N ARG A 26 -4.02 -33.91 26.18
CA ARG A 26 -5.02 -34.59 27.00
C ARG A 26 -6.39 -34.49 26.34
N ASP A 27 -6.85 -35.67 25.97
CA ASP A 27 -8.21 -36.02 25.60
C ASP A 27 -9.23 -35.55 26.65
N LEU A 28 -10.22 -34.78 26.20
CA LEU A 28 -11.46 -34.55 26.93
C LEU A 28 -12.57 -35.36 26.24
N LYS A 29 -12.88 -36.52 26.82
CA LYS A 29 -14.07 -37.32 26.49
C LYS A 29 -15.30 -36.66 27.13
N ILE A 30 -16.26 -36.22 26.32
CA ILE A 30 -17.60 -35.82 26.76
C ILE A 30 -18.57 -36.97 26.43
N PRO A 31 -19.33 -37.53 27.39
CA PRO A 31 -20.31 -38.57 27.11
C PRO A 31 -21.71 -38.01 26.78
N GLY A 32 -22.30 -38.53 25.69
CA GLY A 32 -23.73 -38.81 25.58
C GLY A 32 -24.67 -37.68 25.18
N ILE A 33 -24.91 -37.53 23.87
CA ILE A 33 -26.21 -37.12 23.34
C ILE A 33 -26.54 -38.01 22.14
N THR A 34 -27.59 -38.81 22.30
CA THR A 34 -28.26 -39.56 21.24
C THR A 34 -29.35 -38.67 20.65
N ALA A 35 -29.33 -38.45 19.33
CA ALA A 35 -30.48 -37.93 18.60
C ALA A 35 -30.62 -38.71 17.29
N SER A 36 -31.71 -39.46 17.19
CA SER A 36 -32.16 -40.10 15.95
C SER A 36 -32.89 -39.07 15.09
N ALA A 37 -32.60 -39.08 13.79
CA ALA A 37 -33.51 -38.55 12.79
C ALA A 37 -33.33 -39.34 11.49
N THR A 38 -34.38 -40.02 11.09
CA THR A 38 -34.56 -40.73 9.82
C THR A 38 -34.58 -39.76 8.63
N PRO A 39 -34.00 -40.13 7.47
CA PRO A 39 -34.09 -39.31 6.26
C PRO A 39 -35.48 -39.42 5.62
N ALA A 40 -36.02 -38.30 5.14
CA ALA A 40 -37.14 -38.27 4.22
C ALA A 40 -36.59 -38.15 2.80
N ASP A 41 -36.57 -39.27 2.08
CA ASP A 41 -36.26 -39.31 0.65
C ASP A 41 -37.41 -38.73 -0.16
N GLY A 42 -37.11 -37.72 -0.99
CA GLY A 42 -37.98 -37.20 -2.04
C GLY A 42 -37.10 -36.72 -3.21
N PRO A 43 -37.46 -36.99 -4.48
CA PRO A 43 -36.58 -36.74 -5.61
C PRO A 43 -36.42 -35.24 -5.86
N ILE A 44 -35.17 -34.78 -5.83
CA ILE A 44 -34.76 -33.42 -6.22
C ILE A 44 -34.70 -33.36 -7.75
N THR A 45 -35.50 -32.48 -8.35
CA THR A 45 -35.38 -32.11 -9.76
C THR A 45 -34.16 -31.20 -9.99
N PRO A 46 -33.32 -31.47 -11.00
CA PRO A 46 -32.12 -30.65 -11.27
C PRO A 46 -32.49 -29.28 -11.82
N ILE A 47 -31.96 -28.22 -11.18
CA ILE A 47 -32.00 -26.85 -11.69
C ILE A 47 -31.01 -26.75 -12.86
N SER A 48 -31.50 -26.35 -14.03
CA SER A 48 -30.65 -26.17 -15.22
C SER A 48 -29.72 -24.96 -15.06
N PRO A 49 -28.46 -25.05 -15.51
CA PRO A 49 -27.56 -23.91 -15.56
C PRO A 49 -28.08 -22.88 -16.58
N LEU A 50 -28.11 -21.61 -16.18
CA LEU A 50 -28.26 -20.49 -17.10
C LEU A 50 -27.17 -20.60 -18.19
N SER A 51 -27.63 -20.57 -19.43
CA SER A 51 -26.87 -20.94 -20.61
C SER A 51 -25.59 -20.12 -20.80
N THR A 52 -24.47 -20.82 -20.93
CA THR A 52 -23.31 -20.34 -21.65
C THR A 52 -23.58 -20.48 -23.15
N THR A 53 -23.91 -19.38 -23.83
CA THR A 53 -23.66 -19.29 -25.26
C THR A 53 -22.67 -18.16 -25.50
N ASP A 54 -21.65 -18.55 -26.24
CA ASP A 54 -20.52 -17.75 -26.68
C ASP A 54 -20.95 -16.44 -27.33
N ASN A 55 -20.28 -15.36 -26.93
CA ASN A 55 -19.84 -14.32 -27.85
C ASN A 55 -18.65 -13.62 -27.19
N ALA A 56 -17.45 -14.06 -27.58
CA ALA A 56 -16.24 -13.28 -27.39
C ALA A 56 -16.44 -11.92 -28.09
N PRO A 57 -16.33 -10.77 -27.40
CA PRO A 57 -16.28 -9.51 -28.11
C PRO A 57 -14.94 -9.42 -28.82
N THR A 58 -15.01 -9.45 -30.14
CA THR A 58 -13.93 -9.08 -31.06
C THR A 58 -13.40 -7.69 -30.69
N ALA A 59 -12.07 -7.55 -30.74
CA ALA A 59 -11.37 -6.29 -30.53
C ALA A 59 -11.99 -5.17 -31.37
N ALA A 60 -12.48 -4.12 -30.70
CA ALA A 60 -12.87 -2.89 -31.38
C ALA A 60 -11.61 -2.21 -31.97
N PRO A 61 -11.70 -1.61 -33.18
CA PRO A 61 -10.56 -1.01 -33.84
C PRO A 61 -10.08 0.23 -33.06
N ALA A 62 -8.76 0.39 -32.97
CA ALA A 62 -8.11 1.55 -32.40
C ALA A 62 -8.50 2.81 -33.19
N THR A 63 -9.40 3.63 -32.63
CA THR A 63 -9.57 5.02 -33.04
C THR A 63 -8.70 5.92 -32.19
N THR A 64 -7.85 6.67 -32.89
CA THR A 64 -6.91 7.70 -32.43
C THR A 64 -7.53 8.74 -31.50
N GLY A 65 -6.84 9.04 -30.39
CA GLY A 65 -6.88 10.30 -29.63
C GLY A 65 -8.24 10.70 -29.05
N THR A 66 -8.48 10.43 -27.78
CA THR A 66 -9.61 11.04 -27.05
C THR A 66 -9.07 12.04 -26.03
N THR A 67 -8.97 13.30 -26.44
CA THR A 67 -8.86 14.41 -25.48
C THR A 67 -10.15 14.46 -24.67
N LEU A 68 -10.05 14.66 -23.36
CA LEU A 68 -11.18 14.90 -22.43
C LEU A 68 -11.97 16.20 -22.73
N ALA A 69 -11.79 16.79 -23.93
CA ALA A 69 -12.37 18.06 -24.35
C ALA A 69 -13.89 18.02 -24.64
N GLY A 70 -14.54 16.86 -24.50
CA GLY A 70 -15.94 16.66 -24.87
C GLY A 70 -16.97 16.72 -23.73
N ILE A 71 -16.55 16.89 -22.46
CA ILE A 71 -17.47 16.99 -21.32
C ILE A 71 -17.50 18.45 -20.86
N SER A 72 -18.68 19.07 -20.89
CA SER A 72 -18.89 20.41 -20.32
C SER A 72 -18.55 20.37 -18.82
N PRO A 73 -17.57 21.15 -18.33
CA PRO A 73 -17.11 21.07 -16.94
C PRO A 73 -18.07 21.82 -16.03
N SER A 74 -19.19 21.18 -15.68
CA SER A 74 -20.19 21.76 -14.76
C SER A 74 -19.73 21.69 -13.29
N LEU A 75 -18.83 20.78 -12.92
CA LEU A 75 -18.30 20.61 -11.57
C LEU A 75 -16.88 21.18 -11.43
N LYS A 76 -16.57 21.77 -10.27
CA LYS A 76 -15.27 22.37 -9.95
C LYS A 76 -14.12 21.36 -10.10
N GLU A 77 -14.36 20.12 -9.68
CA GLU A 77 -13.38 19.03 -9.69
C GLU A 77 -12.93 18.70 -11.11
N ASP A 78 -13.82 18.68 -12.10
CA ASP A 78 -13.45 18.39 -13.48
C ASP A 78 -12.57 19.50 -14.10
N ARG A 79 -12.79 20.75 -13.68
CA ARG A 79 -11.91 21.86 -14.05
C ARG A 79 -10.54 21.70 -13.40
N ASP A 80 -10.48 21.39 -12.12
CA ASP A 80 -9.23 21.23 -11.37
C ASP A 80 -8.42 20.01 -11.89
N VAL A 81 -9.10 18.94 -12.30
CA VAL A 81 -8.48 17.78 -12.99
C VAL A 81 -7.74 18.27 -14.24
N MET A 82 -8.39 19.01 -15.15
CA MET A 82 -7.75 19.37 -16.42
C MET A 82 -6.94 20.68 -16.37
N ARG A 83 -6.93 21.39 -15.25
CA ARG A 83 -6.23 22.67 -15.11
C ARG A 83 -4.73 22.50 -15.35
N GLY A 84 -4.18 23.35 -16.20
CA GLY A 84 -2.76 23.35 -16.56
C GLY A 84 -2.35 22.25 -17.55
N PHE A 85 -3.28 21.51 -18.17
CA PHE A 85 -2.93 20.48 -19.15
C PHE A 85 -2.07 21.04 -20.30
N ILE A 86 -0.92 20.40 -20.57
CA ILE A 86 0.03 20.77 -21.63
C ILE A 86 -0.01 19.78 -22.79
N GLY A 87 -0.01 18.48 -22.49
CA GLY A 87 0.05 17.44 -23.50
C GLY A 87 0.05 16.04 -22.92
N ASP A 88 -0.30 15.06 -23.74
CA ASP A 88 -0.50 13.66 -23.38
C ASP A 88 0.57 12.74 -23.98
N LEU A 89 0.68 11.53 -23.41
CA LEU A 89 1.40 10.43 -24.04
C LEU A 89 0.44 9.69 -24.99
N SER A 90 0.75 9.64 -26.29
CA SER A 90 -0.11 8.97 -27.29
C SER A 90 0.70 8.05 -28.21
N PRO A 91 0.42 6.73 -28.26
CA PRO A 91 -0.48 6.00 -27.34
C PRO A 91 0.04 6.04 -25.90
N CYS A 92 -0.84 6.00 -24.90
CA CYS A 92 -0.45 6.02 -23.49
C CYS A 92 -0.04 4.63 -23.00
N VAL A 93 0.99 4.08 -23.64
CA VAL A 93 1.50 2.72 -23.42
C VAL A 93 3.00 2.77 -23.19
N VAL A 94 3.43 2.25 -22.05
CA VAL A 94 4.85 2.09 -21.68
C VAL A 94 5.22 0.62 -21.76
N LYS A 95 6.32 0.31 -22.45
CA LYS A 95 6.81 -1.06 -22.65
C LYS A 95 7.93 -1.41 -21.67
N THR A 96 8.07 -2.70 -21.41
CA THR A 96 9.17 -3.30 -20.64
C THR A 96 9.61 -4.61 -21.30
N ALA A 97 10.73 -5.18 -20.86
CA ALA A 97 11.15 -6.50 -21.29
C ALA A 97 10.12 -7.56 -20.84
N PRO A 98 9.63 -8.43 -21.75
CA PRO A 98 8.75 -9.52 -21.37
C PRO A 98 9.40 -10.46 -20.35
N GLY A 99 8.62 -10.94 -19.38
CA GLY A 99 9.08 -11.90 -18.38
C GLY A 99 7.97 -12.80 -17.86
N PRO A 100 8.28 -13.81 -17.02
CA PRO A 100 7.29 -14.77 -16.53
C PRO A 100 6.09 -14.14 -15.82
N MET A 101 6.30 -12.98 -15.18
CA MET A 101 5.26 -12.24 -14.45
C MET A 101 4.56 -11.16 -15.29
N ASN A 102 5.16 -10.74 -16.41
CA ASN A 102 4.62 -9.81 -17.39
C ASN A 102 4.93 -10.28 -18.83
N PRO A 103 4.21 -11.31 -19.34
CA PRO A 103 4.50 -11.87 -20.66
C PRO A 103 4.19 -10.91 -21.82
N SER A 104 3.36 -9.89 -21.60
CA SER A 104 2.98 -8.94 -22.65
C SER A 104 4.08 -7.90 -22.95
N GLY A 105 5.04 -7.71 -22.04
CA GLY A 105 6.04 -6.65 -22.15
C GLY A 105 5.44 -5.24 -22.06
N VAL A 106 4.28 -5.10 -21.42
CA VAL A 106 3.60 -3.81 -21.21
C VAL A 106 3.71 -3.46 -19.75
N ALA A 107 4.49 -2.43 -19.41
CA ALA A 107 4.61 -1.93 -18.04
C ALA A 107 3.37 -1.12 -17.65
N TRP A 108 2.86 -0.31 -18.57
CA TRP A 108 1.69 0.55 -18.37
C TRP A 108 0.85 0.67 -19.64
N ASN A 109 -0.47 0.76 -19.48
CA ASN A 109 -1.40 1.01 -20.57
C ASN A 109 -2.63 1.76 -20.03
N ASN A 110 -2.62 3.10 -20.17
CA ASN A 110 -3.76 3.91 -19.75
C ASN A 110 -4.87 3.92 -20.82
N ASP A 111 -4.54 3.69 -22.10
CA ASP A 111 -5.52 3.64 -23.19
C ASP A 111 -6.56 2.52 -22.98
N ALA A 112 -6.22 1.49 -22.21
CA ALA A 112 -7.13 0.42 -21.79
C ALA A 112 -8.34 0.92 -20.97
N TYR A 113 -8.30 2.15 -20.45
CA TYR A 113 -9.38 2.77 -19.68
C TYR A 113 -10.24 3.75 -20.47
N ALA A 114 -10.08 3.84 -21.80
CA ALA A 114 -10.87 4.74 -22.65
C ALA A 114 -12.40 4.55 -22.51
N PHE A 115 -12.84 3.37 -22.06
CA PHE A 115 -14.25 3.08 -21.78
C PHE A 115 -14.86 3.97 -20.67
N LEU A 116 -14.04 4.54 -19.76
CA LEU A 116 -14.51 5.44 -18.69
C LEU A 116 -15.00 6.80 -19.21
N SER A 117 -14.70 7.14 -20.47
CA SER A 117 -15.27 8.31 -21.14
C SER A 117 -16.77 8.17 -21.42
N GLN A 118 -17.29 6.94 -21.38
CA GLN A 118 -18.70 6.65 -21.57
C GLN A 118 -19.49 6.83 -20.26
N PRO A 119 -20.82 7.02 -20.33
CA PRO A 119 -21.66 7.01 -19.13
C PRO A 119 -21.49 5.72 -18.33
N CYS A 120 -21.63 5.82 -17.00
CA CYS A 120 -21.63 4.65 -16.13
C CYS A 120 -22.72 3.65 -16.57
N PRO A 121 -22.39 2.35 -16.72
CA PRO A 121 -23.37 1.32 -17.05
C PRO A 121 -24.52 1.28 -16.04
N THR A 122 -25.74 1.10 -16.56
CA THR A 122 -26.97 1.04 -15.75
C THR A 122 -27.37 -0.38 -15.36
N ASP A 123 -26.61 -1.39 -15.79
CA ASP A 123 -26.83 -2.81 -15.50
C ASP A 123 -26.29 -3.25 -14.12
N GLY A 124 -25.84 -2.29 -13.30
CA GLY A 124 -25.33 -2.52 -11.96
C GLY A 124 -23.90 -3.08 -11.91
N THR A 125 -23.17 -3.14 -13.03
CA THR A 125 -21.79 -3.69 -13.06
C THR A 125 -20.72 -2.75 -12.50
N ALA A 126 -21.04 -1.47 -12.32
CA ALA A 126 -20.17 -0.48 -11.70
C ALA A 126 -20.95 0.48 -10.80
N ASN A 127 -20.37 0.82 -9.65
CA ASN A 127 -20.88 1.86 -8.77
C ASN A 127 -20.70 3.25 -9.44
N PRO A 128 -21.75 4.09 -9.54
CA PRO A 128 -21.65 5.39 -10.23
C PRO A 128 -20.63 6.36 -9.62
N LYS A 129 -20.49 6.40 -8.29
CA LYS A 129 -19.51 7.27 -7.62
C LYS A 129 -18.08 6.83 -7.95
N LEU A 130 -17.82 5.52 -7.90
CA LEU A 130 -16.51 4.96 -8.24
C LEU A 130 -16.19 5.15 -9.73
N TRP A 131 -17.17 4.99 -10.62
CA TRP A 131 -16.98 5.23 -12.05
C TRP A 131 -16.49 6.65 -12.33
N GLU A 132 -17.13 7.63 -11.69
CA GLU A 132 -16.80 9.04 -11.85
C GLU A 132 -15.42 9.37 -11.28
N GLN A 133 -15.09 8.88 -10.08
CA GLN A 133 -13.73 9.00 -9.55
C GLN A 133 -12.71 8.39 -10.50
N SER A 134 -13.00 7.20 -11.00
CA SER A 134 -12.09 6.47 -11.92
C SER A 134 -11.89 7.23 -13.22
N ARG A 135 -12.93 7.86 -13.77
CA ARG A 135 -12.86 8.72 -14.96
C ARG A 135 -11.91 9.90 -14.73
N ARG A 136 -11.97 10.54 -13.56
CA ARG A 136 -11.07 11.64 -13.19
C ARG A 136 -9.64 11.16 -13.00
N SER A 137 -9.45 10.04 -12.30
CA SER A 137 -8.13 9.41 -12.09
C SER A 137 -7.47 8.92 -13.38
N ALA A 138 -8.26 8.62 -14.42
CA ALA A 138 -7.74 8.19 -15.73
C ALA A 138 -7.17 9.34 -16.57
N ALA A 139 -7.39 10.60 -16.18
CA ALA A 139 -6.80 11.75 -16.86
C ALA A 139 -5.26 11.67 -16.82
N GLN A 140 -4.63 11.65 -17.99
CA GLN A 140 -3.19 11.46 -18.13
C GLN A 140 -2.53 12.58 -18.92
N GLY A 141 -1.26 12.80 -18.63
CA GLY A 141 -0.40 13.73 -19.37
C GLY A 141 0.46 14.58 -18.45
N LEU A 142 1.06 15.61 -19.04
CA LEU A 142 1.82 16.66 -18.38
C LEU A 142 0.91 17.84 -18.04
N PHE A 143 0.96 18.29 -16.79
CA PHE A 143 0.18 19.41 -16.26
C PHE A 143 1.10 20.45 -15.61
N GLU A 144 0.87 21.72 -15.89
CA GLU A 144 1.46 22.86 -15.19
C GLU A 144 0.67 23.14 -13.90
N VAL A 145 1.29 22.94 -12.75
CA VAL A 145 0.69 23.18 -11.42
C VAL A 145 0.97 24.60 -10.95
N VAL A 146 2.22 25.04 -11.08
CA VAL A 146 2.65 26.43 -10.85
C VAL A 146 3.24 26.96 -12.15
N PRO A 147 2.76 28.12 -12.66
CA PRO A 147 3.24 28.70 -13.91
C PRO A 147 4.77 28.79 -13.98
N ASN A 148 5.36 28.18 -15.00
CA ASN A 148 6.80 28.16 -15.29
C ASN A 148 7.69 27.63 -14.14
N ALA A 149 7.16 26.83 -13.21
CA ALA A 149 7.92 26.38 -12.05
C ALA A 149 7.68 24.92 -11.67
N VAL A 150 6.42 24.49 -11.58
CA VAL A 150 6.08 23.14 -11.08
C VAL A 150 5.16 22.44 -12.06
N TYR A 151 5.53 21.23 -12.45
CA TYR A 151 4.78 20.37 -13.34
C TYR A 151 4.51 19.02 -12.69
N GLN A 152 3.44 18.36 -13.11
CA GLN A 152 3.16 16.98 -12.75
C GLN A 152 2.86 16.15 -14.00
N VAL A 153 3.47 14.98 -14.08
CA VAL A 153 3.05 13.93 -15.00
C VAL A 153 2.13 12.99 -14.24
N ARG A 154 0.92 12.82 -14.75
CA ARG A 154 -0.15 12.03 -14.11
C ARG A 154 -0.66 10.96 -15.05
N GLY A 155 -1.21 9.88 -14.50
CA GLY A 155 -1.83 8.79 -15.28
C GLY A 155 -0.84 7.93 -16.10
N LEU A 156 0.46 8.02 -15.81
CA LEU A 156 1.51 7.16 -16.39
C LEU A 156 1.96 6.05 -15.42
N ASP A 157 1.49 6.08 -14.17
CA ASP A 157 1.60 5.01 -13.17
C ASP A 157 0.49 5.21 -12.12
N LEU A 158 0.55 4.52 -10.98
CA LEU A 158 -0.36 4.73 -9.84
C LEU A 158 -0.23 6.14 -9.24
N SER A 159 1.00 6.60 -9.07
CA SER A 159 1.36 7.91 -8.53
C SER A 159 1.62 8.93 -9.64
N ASN A 160 1.74 10.18 -9.21
CA ASN A 160 2.19 11.30 -10.02
C ASN A 160 3.71 11.45 -9.87
N MET A 161 4.37 11.93 -10.92
CA MET A 161 5.75 12.40 -10.84
C MET A 161 5.76 13.92 -10.93
N THR A 162 6.32 14.59 -9.92
CA THR A 162 6.41 16.05 -9.90
C THR A 162 7.78 16.50 -10.38
N LEU A 163 7.81 17.51 -11.25
CA LEU A 163 9.03 18.13 -11.77
C LEU A 163 9.05 19.61 -11.40
N ILE A 164 10.09 20.04 -10.68
CA ILE A 164 10.27 21.42 -10.25
C ILE A 164 11.48 22.01 -10.99
N GLU A 165 11.24 23.03 -11.82
CA GLU A 165 12.29 23.70 -12.59
C GLU A 165 13.13 24.62 -11.69
N GLY A 166 14.42 24.33 -11.57
CA GLY A 166 15.38 25.20 -10.88
C GLY A 166 16.11 26.17 -11.82
N GLU A 167 17.24 26.71 -11.38
CA GLU A 167 18.09 27.59 -12.19
C GLU A 167 18.78 26.86 -13.35
N THR A 168 19.33 25.67 -13.08
CA THR A 168 20.19 24.93 -14.03
C THR A 168 19.59 23.60 -14.50
N GLY A 169 18.65 23.02 -13.75
CA GLY A 169 18.11 21.70 -14.02
C GLY A 169 16.68 21.51 -13.52
N VAL A 170 16.33 20.26 -13.20
CA VAL A 170 15.01 19.87 -12.69
C VAL A 170 15.16 18.99 -11.45
N ILE A 171 14.33 19.24 -10.46
CA ILE A 171 14.21 18.43 -9.25
C ILE A 171 12.99 17.53 -9.44
N VAL A 172 13.19 16.22 -9.30
CA VAL A 172 12.12 15.22 -9.47
C VAL A 172 11.65 14.76 -8.09
N VAL A 173 10.35 14.85 -7.83
CA VAL A 173 9.71 14.30 -6.62
C VAL A 173 8.87 13.10 -7.02
N ASP A 174 9.07 12.00 -6.31
CA ASP A 174 8.33 10.74 -6.41
C ASP A 174 8.35 10.11 -7.83
N PRO A 175 9.46 9.45 -8.22
CA PRO A 175 9.64 8.93 -9.57
C PRO A 175 8.91 7.59 -9.82
N LEU A 176 7.61 7.52 -9.52
CA LEU A 176 6.71 6.41 -9.88
C LEU A 176 7.13 5.02 -9.34
N ILE A 177 6.42 3.95 -9.74
CA ILE A 177 6.70 2.56 -9.28
C ILE A 177 7.85 1.94 -10.08
N THR A 178 7.95 2.24 -11.38
CA THR A 178 8.85 1.53 -12.28
C THR A 178 9.74 2.44 -13.09
N HIS A 179 10.96 1.96 -13.33
CA HIS A 179 11.99 2.60 -14.14
C HIS A 179 11.43 3.08 -15.47
N GLU A 180 10.68 2.21 -16.17
CA GLU A 180 10.17 2.49 -17.51
C GLU A 180 9.12 3.60 -17.51
N CYS A 181 8.23 3.63 -16.51
CA CYS A 181 7.20 4.66 -16.42
C CYS A 181 7.82 6.01 -16.02
N ALA A 182 8.78 6.03 -15.09
CA ALA A 182 9.49 7.24 -14.70
C ALA A 182 10.28 7.85 -15.88
N ALA A 183 10.99 7.02 -16.64
CA ALA A 183 11.68 7.44 -17.85
C ALA A 183 10.69 8.02 -18.88
N ALA A 184 9.58 7.32 -19.15
CA ALA A 184 8.56 7.81 -20.09
C ALA A 184 7.92 9.14 -19.64
N ALA A 185 7.71 9.31 -18.34
CA ALA A 185 7.18 10.56 -17.77
C ALA A 185 8.18 11.72 -17.92
N LEU A 186 9.47 11.48 -17.69
CA LEU A 186 10.51 12.50 -17.85
C LEU A 186 10.69 12.90 -19.32
N GLU A 187 10.62 11.93 -20.23
CA GLU A 187 10.64 12.18 -21.67
C GLU A 187 9.42 12.98 -22.14
N LEU A 188 8.22 12.71 -21.60
CA LEU A 188 7.03 13.52 -21.88
C LEU A 188 7.24 14.97 -21.44
N TYR A 189 7.82 15.19 -20.27
CA TYR A 189 8.20 16.52 -19.81
C TYR A 189 9.19 17.20 -20.77
N TYR A 190 10.28 16.53 -21.15
CA TYR A 190 11.28 17.10 -22.06
C TYR A 190 10.72 17.45 -23.43
N LYS A 191 9.84 16.59 -23.98
CA LYS A 191 9.15 16.84 -25.25
C LYS A 191 8.43 18.19 -25.28
N HIS A 192 7.82 18.59 -24.16
CA HIS A 192 7.04 19.82 -24.08
C HIS A 192 7.84 21.03 -23.56
N ARG A 193 8.92 20.81 -22.80
CA ARG A 193 9.74 21.89 -22.24
C ARG A 193 11.00 22.21 -23.06
N GLY A 194 11.43 21.35 -23.98
CA GLY A 194 12.45 21.62 -24.99
C GLY A 194 13.90 21.74 -24.53
N ASN A 195 14.16 21.99 -23.23
CA ASN A 195 15.50 22.35 -22.72
C ASN A 195 16.33 21.17 -22.17
N HIS A 196 15.82 19.93 -22.19
CA HIS A 196 16.47 18.74 -21.60
C HIS A 196 17.24 19.05 -20.30
N ARG A 197 16.57 19.77 -19.39
CA ARG A 197 17.12 20.20 -18.10
C ARG A 197 17.63 18.96 -17.34
N PRO A 198 18.90 18.89 -16.95
CA PRO A 198 19.42 17.72 -16.23
C PRO A 198 18.69 17.53 -14.90
N VAL A 199 18.50 16.28 -14.48
CA VAL A 199 18.00 15.99 -13.13
C VAL A 199 19.10 16.33 -12.12
N VAL A 200 18.85 17.33 -11.28
CA VAL A 200 19.82 17.86 -10.31
C VAL A 200 19.58 17.36 -8.89
N ALA A 201 18.37 16.88 -8.60
CA ALA A 201 18.03 16.18 -7.35
C ALA A 201 16.79 15.29 -7.54
N VAL A 202 16.68 14.28 -6.69
CA VAL A 202 15.50 13.42 -6.56
C VAL A 202 15.03 13.45 -5.11
N MET A 203 13.72 13.52 -4.88
CA MET A 203 13.12 13.49 -3.55
C MET A 203 12.09 12.38 -3.48
N TYR A 204 12.16 11.58 -2.43
CA TYR A 204 11.12 10.65 -2.03
C TYR A 204 10.34 11.29 -0.90
N SER A 205 9.06 11.54 -1.13
CA SER A 205 8.17 12.07 -0.09
C SER A 205 8.00 11.09 1.05
N HIS A 206 7.92 9.79 0.74
CA HIS A 206 7.72 8.76 1.74
C HIS A 206 8.09 7.34 1.28
N SER A 207 8.04 6.38 2.22
CA SER A 207 8.59 5.03 2.09
C SER A 207 7.76 4.01 1.27
N HIS A 208 6.85 4.42 0.39
CA HIS A 208 6.12 3.49 -0.49
C HIS A 208 6.70 3.40 -1.90
N ALA A 209 6.58 2.21 -2.50
CA ALA A 209 7.27 1.86 -3.74
C ALA A 209 6.86 2.71 -4.95
N ASP A 210 5.65 3.27 -4.96
CA ASP A 210 5.16 4.23 -5.94
C ASP A 210 5.81 5.61 -5.88
N HIS A 211 6.64 5.87 -4.86
CA HIS A 211 7.29 7.17 -4.65
C HIS A 211 8.81 7.10 -4.73
N TYR A 212 9.40 5.93 -4.96
CA TYR A 212 10.84 5.77 -5.16
C TYR A 212 11.20 4.75 -6.24
N GLY A 213 10.25 3.90 -6.64
CA GLY A 213 10.50 2.68 -7.39
C GLY A 213 11.12 2.92 -8.77
N GLY A 214 10.77 4.00 -9.45
CA GLY A 214 11.32 4.34 -10.76
C GLY A 214 12.56 5.23 -10.76
N ALA A 215 13.18 5.50 -9.60
CA ALA A 215 14.30 6.44 -9.49
C ALA A 215 15.45 6.17 -10.48
N ALA A 216 15.87 4.91 -10.66
CA ALA A 216 16.94 4.58 -11.60
C ALA A 216 16.60 4.89 -13.08
N GLY A 217 15.32 5.11 -13.41
CA GLY A 217 14.88 5.50 -14.76
C GLY A 217 15.12 6.97 -15.10
N ILE A 218 15.35 7.82 -14.09
CA ILE A 218 15.50 9.27 -14.26
C ILE A 218 16.84 9.81 -13.76
N LEU A 219 17.60 9.00 -13.02
CA LEU A 219 18.90 9.40 -12.49
C LEU A 219 19.97 9.45 -13.61
N PRO A 220 20.89 10.44 -13.58
CA PRO A 220 22.00 10.49 -14.53
C PRO A 220 22.85 9.21 -14.48
N ALA A 221 23.37 8.76 -15.63
CA ALA A 221 24.25 7.59 -15.68
C ALA A 221 25.49 7.74 -14.77
N ALA A 222 26.05 8.96 -14.71
CA ALA A 222 27.15 9.30 -13.82
C ALA A 222 26.80 9.17 -12.32
N HIS A 223 25.53 9.30 -11.95
CA HIS A 223 25.08 8.99 -10.60
C HIS A 223 25.04 7.48 -10.34
N LEU A 224 24.50 6.73 -11.29
CA LEU A 224 24.32 5.28 -11.15
C LEU A 224 25.65 4.51 -11.16
N ASP A 225 26.67 5.00 -11.86
CA ASP A 225 28.03 4.43 -11.87
C ASP A 225 28.93 4.98 -10.75
N GLY A 226 28.44 5.95 -9.96
CA GLY A 226 29.14 6.54 -8.83
C GLY A 226 30.19 7.61 -9.19
N THR A 227 30.30 8.03 -10.44
CA THR A 227 31.25 9.08 -10.86
C THR A 227 30.78 10.49 -10.50
N GLN A 228 29.49 10.68 -10.26
CA GLN A 228 28.87 11.90 -9.75
C GLN A 228 27.87 11.54 -8.63
N THR A 229 27.66 12.44 -7.68
CA THR A 229 26.58 12.29 -6.69
C THR A 229 25.67 13.50 -6.79
N ILE A 230 24.37 13.27 -6.98
CA ILE A 230 23.33 14.29 -6.83
C ILE A 230 22.53 14.00 -5.55
N PRO A 231 21.87 15.01 -4.95
CA PRO A 231 21.00 14.78 -3.80
C PRO A 231 19.87 13.80 -4.13
N VAL A 232 19.80 12.72 -3.34
CA VAL A 232 18.64 11.84 -3.22
C VAL A 232 18.10 12.05 -1.81
N ILE A 233 16.97 12.74 -1.71
CA ILE A 233 16.42 13.30 -0.49
C ILE A 233 15.27 12.42 0.01
N ALA A 234 15.21 12.15 1.30
CA ALA A 234 14.12 11.39 1.91
C ALA A 234 13.90 11.80 3.38
N PRO A 235 12.72 11.49 3.96
CA PRO A 235 12.50 11.64 5.40
C PRO A 235 13.42 10.72 6.21
N GLU A 236 13.65 11.11 7.47
CA GLU A 236 14.29 10.25 8.46
C GLU A 236 13.60 8.88 8.53
N HIS A 237 14.41 7.84 8.78
CA HIS A 237 13.99 6.43 8.80
C HIS A 237 13.50 5.83 7.47
N PHE A 238 13.48 6.57 6.35
CA PHE A 238 13.03 6.05 5.05
C PHE A 238 13.54 4.64 4.72
N MET A 239 14.87 4.43 4.75
CA MET A 239 15.45 3.12 4.39
C MET A 239 15.05 2.01 5.37
N ARG A 240 14.84 2.32 6.66
CA ARG A 240 14.37 1.34 7.65
C ARG A 240 12.96 0.86 7.29
N GLU A 241 12.08 1.80 6.97
CA GLU A 241 10.65 1.52 6.75
C GLU A 241 10.39 0.85 5.40
N VAL A 242 11.16 1.20 4.36
CA VAL A 242 11.13 0.49 3.08
C VAL A 242 11.43 -1.00 3.24
N LEU A 243 12.37 -1.37 4.12
CA LEU A 243 12.69 -2.77 4.38
C LEU A 243 11.61 -3.46 5.19
N SER A 244 11.17 -2.81 6.26
CA SER A 244 10.16 -3.31 7.18
C SER A 244 8.91 -3.75 6.41
N GLU A 245 8.43 -2.88 5.52
CA GLU A 245 7.24 -3.17 4.72
C GLU A 245 7.51 -4.14 3.57
N ASN A 246 8.55 -3.91 2.78
CA ASN A 246 8.67 -4.59 1.49
C ASN A 246 9.48 -5.88 1.53
N VAL A 247 10.24 -6.12 2.59
CA VAL A 247 11.19 -7.24 2.66
C VAL A 247 10.73 -8.30 3.64
N PHE A 248 10.42 -7.94 4.90
CA PHE A 248 10.05 -8.93 5.92
C PHE A 248 8.72 -9.63 5.65
N ALA A 249 7.68 -8.85 5.33
CA ALA A 249 6.36 -9.36 4.96
C ALA A 249 6.10 -9.29 3.44
N GLY A 250 7.11 -8.96 2.64
CA GLY A 250 7.02 -8.67 1.21
C GLY A 250 6.22 -9.69 0.40
N PRO A 251 6.55 -11.01 0.45
CA PRO A 251 5.80 -12.01 -0.31
C PRO A 251 4.32 -12.09 0.04
N ALA A 252 3.95 -11.95 1.32
CA ALA A 252 2.56 -11.95 1.77
C ALA A 252 1.83 -10.68 1.30
N MET A 253 2.47 -9.52 1.48
CA MET A 253 1.92 -8.23 1.07
C MET A 253 1.72 -8.14 -0.44
N MET A 254 2.70 -8.56 -1.25
CA MET A 254 2.59 -8.58 -2.71
C MET A 254 1.46 -9.49 -3.18
N ARG A 255 1.28 -10.67 -2.59
CA ARG A 255 0.20 -11.59 -2.94
C ARG A 255 -1.17 -10.96 -2.70
N ARG A 256 -1.34 -10.23 -1.59
CA ARG A 256 -2.57 -9.49 -1.29
C ARG A 256 -2.72 -8.26 -2.19
N GLY A 257 -1.63 -7.55 -2.48
CA GLY A 257 -1.57 -6.40 -3.38
C GLY A 257 -2.08 -6.71 -4.79
N VAL A 258 -1.83 -7.92 -5.32
CA VAL A 258 -2.42 -8.36 -6.60
C VAL A 258 -3.95 -8.24 -6.60
N SER A 259 -4.58 -8.56 -5.47
CA SER A 259 -6.03 -8.47 -5.33
C SER A 259 -6.47 -7.03 -5.09
N MET A 260 -5.74 -6.28 -4.27
CA MET A 260 -6.03 -4.87 -3.96
C MET A 260 -6.04 -3.97 -5.19
N TYR A 261 -5.03 -4.10 -6.06
CA TYR A 261 -4.86 -3.24 -7.23
C TYR A 261 -5.54 -3.79 -8.49
N GLY A 262 -5.84 -5.10 -8.52
CA GLY A 262 -6.54 -5.71 -9.66
C GLY A 262 -5.79 -5.60 -10.99
N ALA A 263 -4.46 -5.47 -10.97
CA ALA A 263 -3.64 -5.29 -12.18
C ALA A 263 -3.85 -6.38 -13.24
N ARG A 264 -4.22 -7.59 -12.82
CA ARG A 264 -4.48 -8.75 -13.70
C ARG A 264 -5.94 -8.94 -14.11
N LEU A 265 -6.86 -8.14 -13.57
CA LEU A 265 -8.26 -8.18 -14.00
C LEU A 265 -8.39 -7.54 -15.40
N PRO A 266 -9.31 -8.04 -16.24
CA PRO A 266 -9.67 -7.36 -17.47
C PRO A 266 -10.08 -5.91 -17.18
N LYS A 267 -9.72 -4.98 -18.07
CA LYS A 267 -10.10 -3.57 -17.96
C LYS A 267 -11.49 -3.40 -18.56
N GLY A 268 -12.44 -2.90 -17.77
CA GLY A 268 -13.82 -2.70 -18.22
C GLY A 268 -14.86 -2.77 -17.11
N PRO A 269 -16.15 -2.48 -17.42
CA PRO A 269 -17.26 -2.46 -16.47
C PRO A 269 -17.43 -3.69 -15.58
N ARG A 270 -17.11 -4.88 -16.07
CA ARG A 270 -17.20 -6.15 -15.31
C ARG A 270 -15.88 -6.59 -14.69
N GLY A 271 -14.84 -5.78 -14.84
CA GLY A 271 -13.51 -6.05 -14.36
C GLY A 271 -13.00 -4.85 -13.55
N GLN A 272 -11.75 -4.51 -13.76
CA GLN A 272 -11.11 -3.44 -13.02
C GLN A 272 -11.36 -2.09 -13.71
N ILE A 273 -11.74 -1.11 -12.90
CA ILE A 273 -12.09 0.25 -13.34
C ILE A 273 -11.23 1.33 -12.69
N GLY A 274 -10.40 0.98 -11.70
CA GLY A 274 -9.50 1.90 -11.00
C GLY A 274 -9.06 1.32 -9.66
N CYS A 275 -8.25 2.06 -8.91
CA CYS A 275 -7.96 1.79 -7.50
C CYS A 275 -8.16 3.03 -6.61
N GLY A 276 -8.95 4.02 -7.06
CA GLY A 276 -9.39 5.17 -6.24
C GLY A 276 -8.39 6.33 -6.18
N LEU A 277 -7.11 6.04 -5.93
CA LEU A 277 -6.00 7.01 -5.98
C LEU A 277 -5.35 7.16 -7.37
N GLY A 278 -5.65 6.21 -8.25
CA GLY A 278 -5.12 6.12 -9.61
C GLY A 278 -5.75 4.91 -10.31
N MET A 279 -5.14 4.49 -11.42
CA MET A 279 -5.71 3.39 -12.21
C MET A 279 -5.32 2.02 -11.69
N THR A 280 -4.03 1.70 -11.57
CA THR A 280 -3.50 0.41 -11.07
C THR A 280 -2.00 0.58 -10.82
N THR A 281 -1.29 -0.45 -10.37
CA THR A 281 0.19 -0.47 -10.34
C THR A 281 0.78 -0.83 -11.70
N SER A 282 1.87 -0.19 -12.12
CA SER A 282 2.66 -0.62 -13.28
C SER A 282 3.38 -1.97 -13.06
N LEU A 283 3.76 -2.65 -14.15
CA LEU A 283 4.32 -4.01 -14.18
C LEU A 283 5.73 -4.08 -14.79
N GLY A 284 6.58 -3.11 -14.47
CA GLY A 284 7.96 -2.97 -14.92
C GLY A 284 9.01 -3.26 -13.84
N THR A 285 10.18 -2.65 -13.97
CA THR A 285 11.31 -2.81 -13.03
C THR A 285 11.24 -1.78 -11.90
N THR A 286 11.04 -2.24 -10.67
CA THR A 286 11.17 -1.42 -9.46
C THR A 286 12.63 -1.43 -8.98
N THR A 287 13.13 -0.26 -8.62
CA THR A 287 14.48 0.03 -8.15
C THR A 287 14.43 0.76 -6.82
N ILE A 288 15.58 0.85 -6.14
CA ILE A 288 15.74 1.70 -4.97
C ILE A 288 17.15 2.28 -4.99
N GLU A 289 17.23 3.60 -5.03
CA GLU A 289 18.50 4.31 -4.87
C GLU A 289 18.52 4.96 -3.50
N ALA A 290 19.54 4.63 -2.71
CA ALA A 290 19.60 5.00 -1.31
C ALA A 290 19.67 6.54 -1.15
N PRO A 291 18.84 7.14 -0.28
CA PRO A 291 18.95 8.55 0.03
C PRO A 291 20.32 8.89 0.62
N ASN A 292 20.89 10.00 0.17
CA ASN A 292 22.15 10.56 0.67
C ASN A 292 21.96 11.90 1.40
N THR A 293 20.74 12.43 1.35
CA THR A 293 20.29 13.63 2.06
C THR A 293 19.03 13.26 2.84
N ILE A 294 19.01 13.52 4.15
CA ILE A 294 17.91 13.09 5.03
C ILE A 294 17.36 14.30 5.75
N ILE A 295 16.04 14.50 5.66
CA ILE A 295 15.31 15.54 6.39
C ILE A 295 14.86 14.96 7.74
N ARG A 296 15.10 15.67 8.84
CA ARG A 296 14.89 15.15 10.21
C ARG A 296 13.82 15.88 11.00
N SER A 297 13.53 17.12 10.65
CA SER A 297 12.68 17.95 11.51
C SER A 297 11.76 18.87 10.70
N THR A 298 10.57 19.10 11.24
CA THR A 298 9.65 20.13 10.74
C THR A 298 10.30 21.50 10.86
N GLY A 299 10.21 22.31 9.81
CA GLY A 299 10.86 23.60 9.67
C GLY A 299 12.29 23.54 9.12
N GLU A 300 12.85 22.35 8.88
CA GLU A 300 14.11 22.21 8.16
C GLU A 300 13.96 22.79 6.74
N GLU A 301 15.00 23.50 6.28
CA GLU A 301 15.01 24.13 4.97
C GLU A 301 16.17 23.62 4.13
N LEU A 302 15.91 23.44 2.83
CA LEU A 302 16.95 23.11 1.86
C LEU A 302 16.74 23.96 0.61
N THR A 303 17.83 24.53 0.09
CA THR A 303 17.81 25.20 -1.22
C THR A 303 18.52 24.31 -2.23
N ILE A 304 17.81 23.95 -3.30
CA ILE A 304 18.31 23.08 -4.37
C ILE A 304 18.13 23.83 -5.68
N ASP A 305 19.22 24.09 -6.39
CA ASP A 305 19.19 24.74 -7.70
C ASP A 305 18.33 26.02 -7.73
N GLY A 306 18.48 26.87 -6.70
CA GLY A 306 17.74 28.14 -6.52
C GLY A 306 16.33 28.01 -5.92
N VAL A 307 15.79 26.80 -5.78
CA VAL A 307 14.45 26.55 -5.21
C VAL A 307 14.57 26.27 -3.71
N ARG A 308 13.81 27.00 -2.89
CA ARG A 308 13.81 26.82 -1.42
C ARG A 308 12.66 25.91 -1.02
N PHE A 309 12.97 24.89 -0.24
CA PHE A 309 12.04 23.96 0.36
C PHE A 309 11.96 24.23 1.86
N VAL A 310 10.76 24.19 2.42
CA VAL A 310 10.51 24.18 3.86
C VAL A 310 9.75 22.90 4.18
N PHE A 311 10.34 22.00 4.97
CA PHE A 311 9.80 20.67 5.19
C PHE A 311 8.91 20.60 6.44
N GLN A 312 7.97 19.68 6.43
CA GLN A 312 7.22 19.24 7.60
C GLN A 312 7.32 17.71 7.69
N MET A 313 7.79 17.19 8.81
CA MET A 313 7.84 15.76 9.05
C MET A 313 6.46 15.28 9.50
N VAL A 314 5.91 14.26 8.82
CA VAL A 314 4.57 13.72 9.11
C VAL A 314 4.60 12.18 9.25
N PRO A 315 5.48 11.61 10.09
CA PRO A 315 5.61 10.16 10.23
C PRO A 315 4.34 9.50 10.79
N ASP A 316 4.17 8.21 10.49
CA ASP A 316 3.06 7.34 10.90
C ASP A 316 1.66 7.81 10.41
N THR A 317 1.62 8.69 9.41
CA THR A 317 0.40 9.14 8.74
C THR A 317 0.02 8.21 7.61
N GLU A 318 0.27 8.57 6.35
CA GLU A 318 0.11 7.65 5.24
C GLU A 318 1.24 6.62 5.27
N ALA A 319 2.48 7.03 5.51
CA ALA A 319 3.60 6.12 5.67
C ALA A 319 4.33 6.29 7.02
N PRO A 320 5.05 5.27 7.50
CA PRO A 320 5.88 5.38 8.70
C PRO A 320 6.96 6.47 8.59
N ALA A 321 7.53 6.67 7.40
CA ALA A 321 8.46 7.75 7.09
C ALA A 321 7.90 8.59 5.94
N GLU A 322 7.43 9.81 6.24
CA GLU A 322 6.78 10.73 5.30
C GLU A 322 7.10 12.19 5.64
N LEU A 323 7.17 13.03 4.61
CA LEU A 323 7.32 14.47 4.72
C LEU A 323 6.42 15.22 3.74
N ASN A 324 5.98 16.40 4.15
CA ASN A 324 5.44 17.44 3.27
C ASN A 324 6.53 18.48 2.99
N PHE A 325 6.35 19.29 1.95
CA PHE A 325 7.16 20.49 1.76
C PHE A 325 6.37 21.65 1.18
N HIS A 326 6.76 22.86 1.57
CA HIS A 326 6.27 24.10 0.99
C HIS A 326 7.38 24.75 0.15
N LEU A 327 6.97 25.39 -0.96
CA LEU A 327 7.83 26.19 -1.84
C LEU A 327 7.48 27.68 -1.65
N PRO A 328 8.17 28.43 -0.77
CA PRO A 328 7.78 29.79 -0.42
C PRO A 328 7.75 30.75 -1.61
N GLN A 329 8.69 30.63 -2.56
CA GLN A 329 8.72 31.45 -3.77
C GLN A 329 7.48 31.27 -4.65
N HIS A 330 6.84 30.10 -4.54
CA HIS A 330 5.74 29.67 -5.40
C HIS A 330 4.40 29.58 -4.67
N ARG A 331 4.39 29.78 -3.34
CA ARG A 331 3.18 29.67 -2.51
C ARG A 331 2.48 28.33 -2.74
N ALA A 332 3.27 27.27 -2.83
CA ALA A 332 2.83 25.95 -3.26
C ALA A 332 3.16 24.92 -2.18
N LEU A 333 2.16 24.14 -1.77
CA LEU A 333 2.29 23.10 -0.74
C LEU A 333 2.18 21.72 -1.39
N TYR A 334 3.22 20.91 -1.24
CA TYR A 334 3.17 19.49 -1.53
C TYR A 334 2.80 18.72 -0.26
N ILE A 335 1.64 18.07 -0.26
CA ILE A 335 1.07 17.35 0.90
C ILE A 335 1.27 15.83 0.82
N ALA A 336 2.33 15.39 0.14
CA ALA A 336 2.68 13.99 -0.09
C ALA A 336 1.44 13.13 -0.40
N GLU A 337 0.98 12.32 0.55
CA GLU A 337 -0.24 11.54 0.41
C GLU A 337 -1.20 11.72 1.61
N CYS A 338 -0.92 12.72 2.47
CA CYS A 338 -1.69 13.04 3.66
C CYS A 338 -3.09 13.61 3.39
N ALA A 339 -3.29 14.31 2.27
CA ALA A 339 -4.59 14.83 1.85
C ALA A 339 -4.79 14.68 0.34
N THR A 340 -5.68 13.76 -0.04
CA THR A 340 -6.00 13.46 -1.45
C THR A 340 -7.51 13.51 -1.69
N TYR A 341 -7.95 13.36 -2.94
CA TYR A 341 -9.37 13.34 -3.33
C TYR A 341 -10.02 11.96 -3.09
N GLY A 342 -9.95 11.47 -1.85
CA GLY A 342 -10.64 10.31 -1.31
C GLY A 342 -10.17 9.99 0.11
N LEU A 343 -10.99 9.25 0.87
CA LEU A 343 -10.57 8.73 2.18
C LEU A 343 -9.42 7.74 1.97
N HIS A 344 -8.30 7.97 2.64
CA HIS A 344 -7.13 7.08 2.58
C HIS A 344 -7.26 5.89 3.53
N ASN A 345 -6.41 4.89 3.36
CA ASN A 345 -6.29 3.75 4.27
C ASN A 345 -5.62 4.19 5.58
N ILE A 346 -6.28 3.99 6.71
CA ILE A 346 -5.62 3.89 8.03
C ILE A 346 -5.05 2.47 8.20
N VAL A 347 -5.70 1.49 7.59
CA VAL A 347 -5.18 0.12 7.46
C VAL A 347 -5.37 -0.34 6.01
N THR A 348 -4.27 -0.65 5.33
CA THR A 348 -4.34 -1.09 3.94
C THR A 348 -4.65 -2.59 3.84
N LEU A 349 -5.50 -2.97 2.89
CA LEU A 349 -5.88 -4.36 2.67
C LEU A 349 -4.75 -5.22 2.09
N ARG A 350 -3.70 -4.64 1.49
CA ARG A 350 -2.48 -5.38 1.13
C ARG A 350 -1.75 -5.92 2.37
N GLY A 351 -2.03 -5.36 3.55
CA GLY A 351 -1.38 -5.68 4.81
C GLY A 351 -0.23 -4.71 5.07
N ALA A 352 -0.28 -4.02 6.20
CA ALA A 352 0.78 -3.18 6.75
C ALA A 352 0.48 -2.97 8.26
N LEU A 353 1.35 -2.26 8.96
CA LEU A 353 1.01 -1.76 10.29
C LEU A 353 -0.17 -0.77 10.20
N VAL A 354 -0.95 -0.69 11.28
CA VAL A 354 -2.05 0.29 11.34
C VAL A 354 -1.49 1.68 11.60
N ARG A 355 -1.84 2.62 10.72
CA ARG A 355 -1.45 4.03 10.78
C ARG A 355 -2.12 4.78 11.93
N ASP A 356 -1.54 5.91 12.33
CA ASP A 356 -2.08 6.71 13.43
C ASP A 356 -2.97 7.85 12.92
N ALA A 357 -4.27 7.60 12.85
CA ALA A 357 -5.22 8.63 12.41
C ALA A 357 -5.28 9.87 13.32
N LYS A 358 -4.93 9.75 14.61
CA LYS A 358 -4.89 10.92 15.50
C LYS A 358 -3.67 11.77 15.22
N ALA A 359 -2.52 11.14 14.98
CA ALA A 359 -1.32 11.84 14.53
C ALA A 359 -1.56 12.49 13.16
N TRP A 360 -2.15 11.75 12.22
CA TRP A 360 -2.49 12.24 10.88
C TRP A 360 -3.32 13.52 10.93
N ALA A 361 -4.40 13.54 11.70
CA ALA A 361 -5.19 14.75 11.88
C ALA A 361 -4.37 15.92 12.46
N ARG A 362 -3.53 15.68 13.48
CA ARG A 362 -2.67 16.74 14.03
C ARG A 362 -1.70 17.31 13.00
N TYR A 363 -1.12 16.49 12.14
CA TYR A 363 -0.20 16.97 11.11
C TYR A 363 -0.90 17.78 10.03
N LEU A 364 -2.14 17.44 9.66
CA LEU A 364 -2.96 18.27 8.76
C LEU A 364 -3.28 19.64 9.37
N ASP A 365 -3.57 19.67 10.67
CA ASP A 365 -3.75 20.92 11.42
C ASP A 365 -2.46 21.75 11.45
N GLU A 366 -1.33 21.11 11.74
CA GLU A 366 -0.01 21.73 11.71
C GLU A 366 0.34 22.28 10.31
N SER A 367 0.00 21.57 9.22
CA SER A 367 0.19 22.07 7.86
C SER A 367 -0.57 23.37 7.61
N MET A 368 -1.80 23.50 8.12
CA MET A 368 -2.58 24.74 8.01
C MET A 368 -1.93 25.89 8.77
N VAL A 369 -1.48 25.63 10.00
CA VAL A 369 -0.80 26.65 10.84
C VAL A 369 0.50 27.11 10.17
N LEU A 370 1.30 26.18 9.66
CA LEU A 370 2.60 26.49 9.06
C LEU A 370 2.48 27.18 7.71
N PHE A 371 1.52 26.80 6.87
CA PHE A 371 1.53 27.13 5.44
C PHE A 371 0.28 27.85 4.91
N CYS A 372 -0.75 28.05 5.73
CA CYS A 372 -2.01 28.70 5.31
C CYS A 372 -2.34 30.00 6.05
N GLY A 373 -1.49 30.50 6.96
CA GLY A 373 -1.65 31.80 7.63
C GLY A 373 -2.73 31.82 8.73
N GLY A 374 -2.68 30.86 9.66
CA GLY A 374 -3.79 30.50 10.54
C GLY A 374 -4.43 31.61 11.38
N ASP A 375 -5.76 31.69 11.28
CA ASP A 375 -6.69 31.46 12.39
C ASP A 375 -7.88 30.72 11.76
N GLY A 376 -8.12 29.46 12.15
CA GLY A 376 -9.25 28.64 11.69
C GLY A 376 -10.62 29.13 12.16
N LYS A 377 -10.88 30.43 12.06
CA LYS A 377 -12.24 30.96 12.14
C LYS A 377 -12.90 30.62 10.83
N ASP A 378 -13.81 29.66 10.92
CA ASP A 378 -14.84 29.42 9.92
C ASP A 378 -15.55 30.74 9.67
N ASP A 379 -15.12 31.46 8.63
CA ASP A 379 -15.95 32.51 8.04
C ASP A 379 -17.14 31.76 7.45
N GLU A 380 -18.21 31.62 8.22
CA GLU A 380 -19.56 31.31 7.75
C GLU A 380 -20.06 32.47 6.87
N GLY A 381 -19.28 32.82 5.84
CA GLY A 381 -19.69 33.63 4.71
C GLY A 381 -20.30 32.68 3.69
N MET A 382 -21.59 32.42 3.86
CA MET A 382 -22.43 31.68 2.92
C MET A 382 -22.11 32.12 1.48
N ASP A 383 -21.64 31.16 0.68
CA ASP A 383 -21.35 31.28 -0.74
C ASP A 383 -22.50 31.96 -1.49
N LYS A 384 -22.26 33.23 -1.84
CA LYS A 384 -23.06 34.01 -2.78
C LYS A 384 -22.13 34.90 -3.60
N SER A 385 -21.14 34.32 -4.30
CA SER A 385 -20.40 35.14 -5.27
C SER A 385 -19.73 34.43 -6.45
N ASP A 386 -19.95 33.13 -6.68
CA ASP A 386 -19.35 32.49 -7.88
C ASP A 386 -20.11 32.77 -9.19
N ASP A 387 -21.31 33.39 -9.14
CA ASP A 387 -22.04 33.84 -10.34
C ASP A 387 -21.72 35.28 -10.78
N ALA A 388 -20.95 36.07 -10.01
CA ALA A 388 -20.75 37.49 -10.29
C ALA A 388 -19.46 37.81 -11.08
N VAL A 389 -18.48 36.90 -11.12
CA VAL A 389 -17.19 37.16 -11.78
C VAL A 389 -17.25 36.99 -13.30
N ALA A 390 -18.30 36.34 -13.83
CA ALA A 390 -18.55 36.25 -15.27
C ALA A 390 -19.25 37.50 -15.87
N ALA A 391 -19.77 38.42 -15.04
CA ALA A 391 -20.53 39.58 -15.51
C ALA A 391 -19.78 40.93 -15.45
N ALA A 392 -18.64 41.00 -14.76
CA ALA A 392 -17.90 42.26 -14.56
C ALA A 392 -16.83 42.56 -15.63
N ALA A 393 -16.67 41.71 -16.66
CA ALA A 393 -15.76 41.97 -17.78
C ALA A 393 -16.36 42.87 -18.89
N ALA A 394 -17.56 43.43 -18.69
CA ALA A 394 -18.30 44.17 -19.72
C ALA A 394 -18.62 45.64 -19.38
N ALA A 395 -18.11 46.21 -18.29
CA ALA A 395 -18.31 47.63 -17.99
C ALA A 395 -16.99 48.29 -17.60
N GLY A 396 -16.42 49.06 -18.53
CA GLY A 396 -15.31 49.94 -18.22
C GLY A 396 -15.79 51.14 -17.41
N ASP A 397 -15.14 51.41 -16.28
CA ASP A 397 -14.84 52.79 -15.89
C ASP A 397 -13.67 52.87 -14.89
N ILE A 398 -12.97 53.99 -14.97
CA ILE A 398 -11.67 54.29 -14.36
C ILE A 398 -11.86 55.23 -13.15
N ASN A 399 -10.99 55.08 -12.13
CA ASN A 399 -10.39 56.08 -11.20
C ASN A 399 -10.67 55.99 -9.68
N LYS A 400 -9.54 55.85 -8.95
CA LYS A 400 -9.03 56.54 -7.73
C LYS A 400 -9.83 56.37 -6.41
N SER A 401 -9.21 56.18 -5.24
CA SER A 401 -7.99 56.81 -4.69
C SER A 401 -7.39 56.08 -3.47
N ASN A 402 -6.08 56.29 -3.28
CA ASN A 402 -5.20 55.96 -2.15
C ASN A 402 -5.75 56.13 -0.72
N SER A 403 -5.26 55.28 0.19
CA SER A 403 -4.67 55.73 1.46
C SER A 403 -3.55 54.79 1.90
N ASN A 404 -2.37 55.39 2.13
CA ASN A 404 -1.17 54.77 2.70
C ASN A 404 -1.44 54.19 4.09
N ASP A 405 -0.86 53.02 4.38
CA ASP A 405 -0.27 52.79 5.70
C ASP A 405 1.05 52.02 5.53
N MET A 406 2.14 52.70 5.87
CA MET A 406 3.48 52.16 6.01
C MET A 406 3.75 52.10 7.51
N THR A 407 3.89 50.89 8.07
CA THR A 407 4.93 50.47 9.04
C THR A 407 4.46 49.22 9.81
N ASN A 408 5.08 48.05 9.59
CA ASN A 408 5.82 47.31 10.61
C ASN A 408 6.52 46.07 10.00
N ASP A 409 7.80 46.19 9.66
CA ASP A 409 8.63 45.11 9.13
C ASP A 409 9.24 44.25 10.27
N ASN A 410 8.42 43.50 11.01
CA ASN A 410 8.93 42.47 11.94
C ASN A 410 7.93 41.39 12.40
N GLU A 411 6.88 41.12 11.63
CA GLU A 411 6.06 39.90 11.82
C GLU A 411 6.59 38.77 10.93
N PRO A 412 6.55 37.49 11.36
CA PRO A 412 6.93 36.38 10.50
C PRO A 412 6.01 36.42 9.27
N LYS A 413 6.60 36.62 8.09
CA LYS A 413 5.88 36.63 6.81
C LYS A 413 5.10 35.32 6.70
N GLU A 414 3.80 35.38 6.96
CA GLU A 414 2.88 34.25 6.87
C GLU A 414 3.06 33.56 5.50
N ALA A 415 3.50 32.30 5.52
CA ALA A 415 3.41 31.47 4.34
C ALA A 415 1.92 31.32 4.03
N LYS A 416 1.49 31.87 2.90
CA LYS A 416 0.14 31.68 2.37
C LYS A 416 0.27 30.81 1.14
N THR A 417 -0.51 29.72 1.10
CA THR A 417 -0.53 28.75 0.01
C THR A 417 -1.64 29.08 -1.00
N ASP A 418 -1.30 29.12 -2.29
CA ASP A 418 -2.25 29.33 -3.39
C ASP A 418 -2.56 28.03 -4.16
N VAL A 419 -1.69 27.02 -4.06
CA VAL A 419 -1.91 25.69 -4.65
C VAL A 419 -1.41 24.60 -3.72
N LEU A 420 -2.25 23.58 -3.52
CA LEU A 420 -1.92 22.34 -2.83
C LEU A 420 -1.91 21.20 -3.85
N PHE A 421 -0.84 20.41 -3.88
CA PHE A 421 -0.68 19.28 -4.79
C PHE A 421 -0.06 18.09 -4.05
N ALA A 422 -0.18 16.89 -4.62
CA ALA A 422 0.11 15.64 -3.93
C ALA A 422 0.72 14.60 -4.88
N GLY A 423 1.21 13.51 -4.31
CA GLY A 423 1.75 12.35 -5.04
C GLY A 423 0.70 11.55 -5.81
N HIS A 424 -0.60 11.83 -5.61
CA HIS A 424 -1.70 11.22 -6.36
C HIS A 424 -2.77 12.24 -6.74
N LEU A 425 -3.58 11.88 -7.75
CA LEU A 425 -4.75 12.65 -8.20
C LEU A 425 -4.38 14.08 -8.63
N TRP A 426 -5.29 15.06 -8.47
CA TRP A 426 -5.13 16.43 -9.00
C TRP A 426 -4.97 17.47 -7.89
N PRO A 427 -4.39 18.66 -8.20
CA PRO A 427 -4.22 19.74 -7.23
C PRO A 427 -5.52 20.43 -6.79
N THR A 428 -5.44 21.16 -5.68
CA THR A 428 -6.44 22.11 -5.18
C THR A 428 -5.91 23.53 -5.30
N PHE A 429 -6.71 24.44 -5.85
CA PHE A 429 -6.30 25.82 -6.12
C PHE A 429 -7.10 26.83 -5.30
N GLY A 430 -6.41 27.86 -4.79
CA GLY A 430 -6.97 28.96 -4.02
C GLY A 430 -6.97 28.71 -2.51
N ALA A 431 -6.50 29.69 -1.75
CA ALA A 431 -6.30 29.58 -0.30
C ALA A 431 -7.54 29.06 0.46
N ALA A 432 -8.73 29.60 0.18
CA ALA A 432 -9.97 29.18 0.85
C ALA A 432 -10.32 27.70 0.57
N ALA A 433 -10.15 27.23 -0.67
CA ALA A 433 -10.40 25.84 -1.03
C ALA A 433 -9.38 24.89 -0.38
N ILE A 434 -8.13 25.34 -0.25
CA ILE A 434 -7.05 24.58 0.40
C ILE A 434 -7.29 24.47 1.89
N THR A 435 -7.57 25.57 2.58
CA THR A 435 -7.90 25.57 4.01
C THR A 435 -9.08 24.65 4.28
N ARG A 436 -10.15 24.75 3.48
CA ARG A 436 -11.30 23.85 3.59
C ARG A 436 -10.94 22.39 3.38
N HIS A 437 -10.16 22.08 2.35
CA HIS A 437 -9.77 20.70 2.05
C HIS A 437 -8.96 20.08 3.20
N LEU A 438 -8.00 20.83 3.75
CA LEU A 438 -7.18 20.38 4.87
C LEU A 438 -7.98 20.28 6.17
N SER A 439 -8.88 21.22 6.46
CA SER A 439 -9.72 21.19 7.66
C SER A 439 -10.71 20.03 7.62
N GLU A 440 -11.37 19.80 6.48
CA GLU A 440 -12.32 18.69 6.31
C GLU A 440 -11.59 17.32 6.36
N GLN A 441 -10.36 17.20 5.82
CA GLN A 441 -9.52 16.01 5.99
C GLN A 441 -9.07 15.79 7.45
N ARG A 442 -8.63 16.85 8.15
CA ARG A 442 -8.29 16.78 9.58
C ARG A 442 -9.47 16.27 10.41
N ASP A 443 -10.65 16.83 10.16
CA ASP A 443 -11.86 16.50 10.89
C ASP A 443 -12.32 15.06 10.60
N LEU A 444 -12.18 14.61 9.34
CA LEU A 444 -12.46 13.23 8.94
C LEU A 444 -11.62 12.22 9.74
N TYR A 445 -10.29 12.36 9.76
CA TYR A 445 -9.43 11.44 10.50
C TYR A 445 -9.64 11.52 12.01
N THR A 446 -9.86 12.73 12.55
CA THR A 446 -10.20 12.92 13.97
C THR A 446 -11.51 12.23 14.33
N PHE A 447 -12.54 12.40 13.51
CA PHE A 447 -13.85 11.81 13.73
C PHE A 447 -13.78 10.28 13.72
N LEU A 448 -13.15 9.69 12.68
CA LEU A 448 -12.98 8.25 12.59
C LEU A 448 -12.24 7.71 13.82
N HIS A 449 -11.18 8.37 14.25
CA HIS A 449 -10.42 7.99 15.43
C HIS A 449 -11.27 8.09 16.71
N ASP A 450 -11.73 9.30 17.05
CA ASP A 450 -12.33 9.60 18.35
C ASP A 450 -13.67 8.87 18.53
N GLN A 451 -14.47 8.73 17.47
CA GLN A 451 -15.73 7.98 17.54
C GLN A 451 -15.51 6.48 17.62
N THR A 452 -14.45 5.94 17.00
CA THR A 452 -14.09 4.53 17.18
C THR A 452 -13.75 4.26 18.64
N LEU A 453 -12.91 5.10 19.26
CA LEU A 453 -12.56 4.94 20.67
C LEU A 453 -13.76 5.12 21.60
N ARG A 454 -14.63 6.10 21.32
CA ARG A 454 -15.85 6.31 22.11
C ARG A 454 -16.75 5.08 22.08
N LEU A 455 -17.01 4.51 20.91
CA LEU A 455 -17.88 3.33 20.75
C LEU A 455 -17.22 2.06 21.29
N MET A 456 -15.91 1.92 21.14
CA MET A 456 -15.12 0.87 21.77
C MET A 456 -15.24 0.90 23.31
N ASN A 457 -15.14 2.10 23.91
CA ASN A 457 -15.34 2.30 25.35
C ASN A 457 -16.78 2.00 25.81
N GLN A 458 -17.74 1.92 24.88
CA GLN A 458 -19.12 1.48 25.15
C GLN A 458 -19.30 -0.03 24.98
N GLY A 459 -18.22 -0.77 24.68
CA GLY A 459 -18.21 -2.23 24.58
C GLY A 459 -18.38 -2.77 23.17
N LEU A 460 -18.44 -1.92 22.13
CA LEU A 460 -18.54 -2.38 20.76
C LEU A 460 -17.17 -2.86 20.25
N THR A 461 -17.19 -3.97 19.53
CA THR A 461 -16.03 -4.49 18.78
C THR A 461 -15.82 -3.70 17.49
N GLY A 462 -14.60 -3.72 16.92
CA GLY A 462 -14.31 -3.01 15.67
C GLY A 462 -15.22 -3.39 14.51
N ALA A 463 -15.73 -4.63 14.48
CA ALA A 463 -16.71 -5.07 13.48
C ALA A 463 -18.07 -4.39 13.68
N GLU A 464 -18.57 -4.30 14.92
CA GLU A 464 -19.85 -3.64 15.23
C GLU A 464 -19.78 -2.13 15.01
N ILE A 465 -18.67 -1.48 15.41
CA ILE A 465 -18.45 -0.05 15.19
C ILE A 465 -18.52 0.27 13.69
N ALA A 466 -17.92 -0.58 12.84
CA ALA A 466 -17.92 -0.40 11.40
C ALA A 466 -19.31 -0.44 10.74
N GLU A 467 -20.32 -1.04 11.38
CA GLU A 467 -21.70 -1.10 10.87
C GLU A 467 -22.58 0.05 11.39
N VAL A 468 -22.21 0.71 12.49
CA VAL A 468 -22.96 1.84 13.07
C VAL A 468 -22.33 3.21 12.76
N MET A 469 -21.05 3.24 12.39
CA MET A 469 -20.32 4.47 12.09
C MET A 469 -20.86 5.12 10.81
N THR A 470 -21.32 6.36 10.94
CA THR A 470 -21.75 7.21 9.82
C THR A 470 -20.95 8.52 9.87
N LEU A 471 -20.55 9.02 8.71
CA LEU A 471 -19.88 10.32 8.63
C LEU A 471 -20.89 11.44 8.96
N PRO A 472 -20.45 12.55 9.58
CA PRO A 472 -21.33 13.66 9.88
C PRO A 472 -21.81 14.34 8.58
N PRO A 473 -22.98 15.00 8.56
CA PRO A 473 -23.55 15.62 7.36
C PRO A 473 -22.62 16.64 6.65
N GLY A 474 -21.72 17.29 7.39
CA GLY A 474 -20.73 18.20 6.81
C GLY A 474 -19.67 17.53 5.94
N LEU A 475 -19.45 16.22 6.11
CA LEU A 475 -18.42 15.43 5.43
C LEU A 475 -18.98 14.36 4.49
N GLU A 476 -20.19 13.85 4.72
CA GLU A 476 -20.71 12.66 4.03
C GLU A 476 -20.81 12.78 2.50
N ASP A 477 -20.96 13.99 1.99
CA ASP A 477 -21.02 14.29 0.54
C ASP A 477 -19.73 14.88 -0.02
N ARG A 478 -18.69 15.04 0.81
CA ARG A 478 -17.39 15.55 0.34
C ARG A 478 -16.66 14.47 -0.43
N ILE A 479 -16.23 14.78 -1.65
CA ILE A 479 -15.48 13.87 -2.53
C ILE A 479 -14.25 13.28 -1.84
N HIS A 480 -13.51 14.10 -1.08
CA HIS A 480 -12.30 13.70 -0.40
C HIS A 480 -12.55 12.90 0.89
N ALA A 481 -13.81 12.79 1.33
CA ALA A 481 -14.24 11.90 2.41
C ALA A 481 -14.85 10.58 1.92
N GLN A 482 -15.11 10.46 0.61
CA GLN A 482 -15.67 9.25 0.02
C GLN A 482 -14.66 8.10 0.04
N GLY A 483 -15.18 6.89 0.25
CA GLY A 483 -14.38 5.69 0.46
C GLY A 483 -13.81 5.06 -0.81
N TYR A 484 -13.19 5.81 -1.72
CA TYR A 484 -12.69 5.28 -3.00
C TYR A 484 -11.46 4.38 -2.87
N TYR A 485 -10.57 4.66 -1.91
CA TYR A 485 -9.35 3.89 -1.65
C TYR A 485 -9.38 3.23 -0.27
N GLY A 486 -9.38 4.03 0.79
CA GLY A 486 -9.79 3.64 2.13
C GLY A 486 -11.31 3.59 2.25
N SER A 487 -11.82 3.03 3.35
CA SER A 487 -13.25 3.05 3.64
C SER A 487 -13.47 3.17 5.14
N VAL A 488 -14.55 3.85 5.53
CA VAL A 488 -14.94 4.00 6.95
C VAL A 488 -14.91 2.65 7.65
N SER A 489 -15.50 1.62 7.03
CA SER A 489 -15.62 0.28 7.61
C SER A 489 -14.27 -0.36 7.96
N HIS A 490 -13.31 -0.44 7.02
CA HIS A 490 -12.04 -1.09 7.33
C HIS A 490 -11.09 -0.18 8.11
N ASN A 491 -11.20 1.14 7.96
CA ASN A 491 -10.43 2.10 8.73
C ASN A 491 -10.78 2.06 10.22
N VAL A 492 -12.06 2.01 10.56
CA VAL A 492 -12.55 1.82 11.94
C VAL A 492 -12.03 0.52 12.53
N LYS A 493 -12.08 -0.58 11.76
CA LYS A 493 -11.49 -1.88 12.17
C LYS A 493 -9.99 -1.77 12.41
N GLY A 494 -9.28 -1.01 11.57
CA GLY A 494 -7.87 -0.67 11.74
C GLY A 494 -7.62 0.07 13.05
N ILE A 495 -8.31 1.19 13.28
CA ILE A 495 -8.20 1.96 14.52
C ILE A 495 -8.46 1.07 15.73
N TYR A 496 -9.52 0.25 15.71
CA TYR A 496 -9.77 -0.72 16.78
C TYR A 496 -8.58 -1.66 17.00
N GLN A 497 -8.04 -2.25 15.92
CA GLN A 497 -6.89 -3.15 15.98
C GLN A 497 -5.63 -2.46 16.55
N ARG A 498 -5.43 -1.17 16.30
CA ARG A 498 -4.30 -0.40 16.87
C ARG A 498 -4.35 -0.35 18.40
N TYR A 499 -5.54 -0.23 18.98
CA TYR A 499 -5.72 -0.10 20.44
C TYR A 499 -5.94 -1.43 21.16
N MET A 500 -6.65 -2.37 20.55
CA MET A 500 -7.07 -3.63 21.19
C MET A 500 -6.35 -4.87 20.65
N GLY A 501 -5.60 -4.74 19.56
CA GLY A 501 -5.00 -5.87 18.86
C GLY A 501 -6.03 -6.71 18.10
N TRP A 502 -5.75 -8.00 17.93
CA TRP A 502 -6.56 -8.92 17.13
C TRP A 502 -7.78 -9.51 17.88
N PHE A 503 -7.73 -9.54 19.22
CA PHE A 503 -8.73 -10.22 20.04
C PHE A 503 -9.86 -9.27 20.42
N ASP A 504 -11.11 -9.69 20.19
CA ASP A 504 -12.30 -8.86 20.41
C ASP A 504 -12.90 -8.98 21.82
N GLY A 505 -12.23 -9.72 22.72
CA GLY A 505 -12.69 -9.93 24.09
C GLY A 505 -13.61 -11.13 24.28
N ASN A 506 -14.14 -11.74 23.21
CA ASN A 506 -15.01 -12.91 23.31
C ASN A 506 -14.21 -14.23 23.42
N PRO A 507 -14.28 -14.97 24.55
CA PRO A 507 -13.50 -16.20 24.74
C PRO A 507 -13.75 -17.28 23.66
N ALA A 508 -14.92 -17.31 23.04
CA ALA A 508 -15.22 -18.24 21.94
C ALA A 508 -14.34 -18.01 20.71
N LYS A 509 -13.79 -16.80 20.55
CA LYS A 509 -12.92 -16.42 19.43
C LYS A 509 -11.43 -16.42 19.79
N LEU A 510 -11.07 -16.74 21.03
CA LEU A 510 -9.68 -16.73 21.49
C LEU A 510 -8.83 -17.84 20.82
N TRP A 511 -9.41 -19.03 20.63
CA TRP A 511 -8.71 -20.18 20.08
C TRP A 511 -9.58 -20.89 19.04
N GLN A 512 -9.93 -20.16 17.98
CA GLN A 512 -10.76 -20.70 16.90
C GLN A 512 -10.04 -21.83 16.15
N LEU A 513 -10.84 -22.75 15.62
CA LEU A 513 -10.33 -23.77 14.71
C LEU A 513 -9.81 -23.12 13.43
N PRO A 514 -8.75 -23.67 12.81
CA PRO A 514 -8.34 -23.28 11.47
C PRO A 514 -9.51 -23.42 10.47
N PRO A 515 -9.61 -22.56 9.43
CA PRO A 515 -10.81 -22.44 8.59
C PRO A 515 -11.38 -23.75 8.06
N ARG A 516 -10.54 -24.66 7.55
CA ARG A 516 -10.99 -25.97 7.06
C ARG A 516 -11.57 -26.86 8.16
N LYS A 517 -10.96 -26.88 9.35
CA LYS A 517 -11.44 -27.70 10.48
C LYS A 517 -12.78 -27.16 10.99
N GLU A 518 -12.93 -25.85 11.03
CA GLU A 518 -14.17 -25.18 11.41
C GLU A 518 -15.29 -25.44 10.38
N ALA A 519 -14.98 -25.27 9.10
CA ALA A 519 -15.93 -25.48 8.00
C ALA A 519 -16.52 -26.90 7.98
N LEU A 520 -15.71 -27.93 8.26
CA LEU A 520 -16.18 -29.31 8.38
C LEU A 520 -17.24 -29.47 9.49
N ARG A 521 -17.09 -28.76 10.62
CA ARG A 521 -18.06 -28.78 11.72
C ARG A 521 -19.33 -28.00 11.38
N TYR A 522 -19.21 -26.85 10.72
CA TYR A 522 -20.39 -26.13 10.22
C TYR A 522 -21.19 -26.97 9.23
N ALA A 523 -20.51 -27.61 8.27
CA ALA A 523 -21.16 -28.51 7.32
C ALA A 523 -21.85 -29.68 8.04
N GLU A 524 -21.20 -30.31 9.02
CA GLU A 524 -21.79 -31.36 9.86
C GLU A 524 -23.08 -30.88 10.56
N CYS A 525 -23.04 -29.71 11.20
CA CYS A 525 -24.21 -29.14 11.89
C CYS A 525 -25.36 -28.77 10.95
N LEU A 526 -25.08 -28.36 9.71
CA LEU A 526 -26.08 -27.91 8.74
C LEU A 526 -26.64 -29.04 7.86
N GLY A 527 -26.16 -30.28 8.01
CA GLY A 527 -26.63 -31.43 7.25
C GLY A 527 -25.83 -31.76 5.99
N GLY A 528 -24.53 -31.44 5.99
CA GLY A 528 -23.59 -31.67 4.89
C GLY A 528 -23.39 -30.45 3.98
N VAL A 529 -22.35 -30.51 3.14
CA VAL A 529 -21.98 -29.42 2.21
C VAL A 529 -23.15 -29.04 1.28
N ASP A 530 -23.91 -30.01 0.78
CA ASP A 530 -25.05 -29.75 -0.10
C ASP A 530 -26.14 -28.92 0.59
N ALA A 531 -26.35 -29.14 1.90
CA ALA A 531 -27.29 -28.35 2.68
C ALA A 531 -26.79 -26.91 2.89
N VAL A 532 -25.48 -26.73 3.09
CA VAL A 532 -24.86 -25.39 3.15
C VAL A 532 -25.05 -24.65 1.83
N LEU A 533 -24.84 -25.33 0.69
CA LEU A 533 -25.03 -24.75 -0.65
C LEU A 533 -26.48 -24.34 -0.90
N ARG A 534 -27.45 -25.21 -0.58
CA ARG A 534 -28.88 -24.87 -0.70
C ARG A 534 -29.24 -23.63 0.12
N LYS A 535 -28.81 -23.58 1.39
CA LYS A 535 -29.05 -22.42 2.26
C LYS A 535 -28.41 -21.14 1.72
N ALA A 536 -27.18 -21.21 1.23
CA ALA A 536 -26.56 -20.06 0.59
C ALA A 536 -27.36 -19.57 -0.63
N GLY A 537 -27.89 -20.50 -1.44
CA GLY A 537 -28.80 -20.19 -2.55
C GLY A 537 -30.07 -19.46 -2.11
N GLU A 538 -30.68 -19.87 -0.99
CA GLU A 538 -31.85 -19.20 -0.40
C GLU A 538 -31.55 -17.73 -0.04
N TYR A 539 -30.38 -17.46 0.56
CA TYR A 539 -29.95 -16.08 0.88
C TYR A 539 -29.65 -15.24 -0.36
N ILE A 540 -29.02 -15.83 -1.38
CA ILE A 540 -28.80 -15.15 -2.68
C ILE A 540 -30.14 -14.79 -3.34
N GLN A 541 -31.11 -15.70 -3.30
CA GLN A 541 -32.44 -15.45 -3.81
C GLN A 541 -33.13 -14.30 -3.06
N ARG A 542 -33.08 -14.32 -1.73
CA ARG A 542 -33.63 -13.24 -0.90
C ARG A 542 -32.99 -11.88 -1.20
N TYR A 543 -31.67 -11.81 -1.37
CA TYR A 543 -31.00 -10.60 -1.83
C TYR A 543 -31.56 -10.11 -3.17
N SER A 544 -31.77 -11.03 -4.12
CA SER A 544 -32.31 -10.69 -5.45
C SER A 544 -33.75 -10.16 -5.38
N GLU A 545 -34.54 -10.58 -4.39
CA GLU A 545 -35.93 -10.19 -4.19
C GLU A 545 -36.09 -8.91 -3.35
N LEU A 546 -35.25 -8.75 -2.32
CA LEU A 546 -35.39 -7.72 -1.27
C LEU A 546 -34.32 -6.62 -1.31
N GLY A 547 -33.17 -6.89 -1.95
CA GLY A 547 -32.03 -5.98 -2.02
C GLY A 547 -31.19 -5.88 -0.74
N ASP A 548 -31.40 -6.76 0.25
CA ASP A 548 -30.65 -6.73 1.52
C ASP A 548 -29.24 -7.31 1.37
N VAL A 549 -28.24 -6.43 1.39
CA VAL A 549 -26.83 -6.81 1.22
C VAL A 549 -26.31 -7.75 2.32
N ASP A 550 -26.95 -7.78 3.49
CA ASP A 550 -26.54 -8.67 4.58
C ASP A 550 -26.83 -10.14 4.24
N ASP A 551 -27.90 -10.43 3.50
CA ASP A 551 -28.17 -11.77 2.98
C ASP A 551 -27.05 -12.21 2.02
N LEU A 552 -26.54 -11.29 1.19
CA LEU A 552 -25.44 -11.57 0.26
C LEU A 552 -24.10 -11.76 0.99
N ARG A 553 -23.82 -10.94 2.01
CA ARG A 553 -22.63 -11.07 2.87
C ARG A 553 -22.65 -12.40 3.63
N PHE A 554 -23.81 -12.80 4.14
CA PHE A 554 -23.97 -14.07 4.85
C PHE A 554 -23.89 -15.27 3.90
N ALA A 555 -24.43 -15.17 2.69
CA ALA A 555 -24.24 -16.17 1.65
C ALA A 555 -22.74 -16.39 1.36
N ALA A 556 -21.94 -15.32 1.31
CA ALA A 556 -20.48 -15.43 1.16
C ALA A 556 -19.86 -16.27 2.30
N THR A 557 -20.27 -16.05 3.55
CA THR A 557 -19.81 -16.84 4.71
C THR A 557 -20.14 -18.33 4.56
N LEU A 558 -21.40 -18.65 4.22
CA LEU A 558 -21.82 -20.04 4.02
C LEU A 558 -21.04 -20.71 2.89
N LEU A 559 -20.84 -20.00 1.78
CA LEU A 559 -20.15 -20.52 0.61
C LEU A 559 -18.65 -20.68 0.84
N ASP A 560 -18.02 -19.82 1.64
CA ASP A 560 -16.62 -20.01 2.05
C ASP A 560 -16.45 -21.29 2.88
N HIS A 561 -17.35 -21.54 3.84
CA HIS A 561 -17.38 -22.82 4.55
C HIS A 561 -17.63 -24.00 3.60
N ALA A 562 -18.56 -23.89 2.65
CA ALA A 562 -18.79 -24.95 1.67
C ALA A 562 -17.52 -25.25 0.85
N VAL A 563 -16.81 -24.22 0.36
CA VAL A 563 -15.55 -24.37 -0.38
C VAL A 563 -14.47 -25.03 0.49
N ALA A 564 -14.32 -24.61 1.74
CA ALA A 564 -13.29 -25.12 2.65
C ALA A 564 -13.56 -26.55 3.13
N ALA A 565 -14.83 -26.90 3.36
CA ALA A 565 -15.25 -28.24 3.79
C ALA A 565 -15.21 -29.28 2.66
N SER A 566 -15.40 -28.84 1.41
CA SER A 566 -15.40 -29.72 0.25
C SER A 566 -14.02 -30.34 -0.02
N ASP A 567 -14.01 -31.54 -0.58
CA ASP A 567 -12.78 -32.11 -1.14
C ASP A 567 -12.30 -31.29 -2.34
N PRO A 568 -10.99 -31.05 -2.51
CA PRO A 568 -10.48 -30.22 -3.60
C PRO A 568 -10.90 -30.63 -5.01
N GLY A 569 -11.20 -31.93 -5.21
CA GLY A 569 -11.70 -32.47 -6.49
C GLY A 569 -13.21 -32.32 -6.71
N ASN A 570 -13.96 -31.95 -5.67
CA ASN A 570 -15.43 -31.89 -5.69
C ASN A 570 -15.97 -30.59 -5.05
N ASN A 571 -15.35 -29.45 -5.32
CA ASN A 571 -15.74 -28.15 -4.77
C ASN A 571 -16.14 -27.11 -5.84
N ARG A 572 -16.32 -27.56 -7.09
CA ARG A 572 -16.55 -26.66 -8.22
C ARG A 572 -17.82 -25.83 -8.07
N GLU A 573 -18.91 -26.45 -7.67
CA GLU A 573 -20.20 -25.77 -7.48
C GLU A 573 -20.10 -24.67 -6.41
N ALA A 574 -19.58 -25.01 -5.22
CA ALA A 574 -19.34 -24.07 -4.13
C ALA A 574 -18.46 -22.89 -4.56
N ARG A 575 -17.38 -23.16 -5.29
CA ARG A 575 -16.46 -22.13 -5.79
C ARG A 575 -17.13 -21.19 -6.79
N LEU A 576 -17.93 -21.73 -7.72
CA LEU A 576 -18.64 -20.92 -8.71
C LEU A 576 -19.74 -20.08 -8.07
N ALA A 577 -20.49 -20.63 -7.10
CA ALA A 577 -21.47 -19.88 -6.34
C ALA A 577 -20.81 -18.73 -5.56
N LEU A 578 -19.70 -18.99 -4.86
CA LEU A 578 -18.96 -17.95 -4.14
C LEU A 578 -18.42 -16.87 -5.09
N ALA A 579 -17.93 -17.28 -6.28
CA ALA A 579 -17.48 -16.35 -7.30
C ALA A 579 -18.61 -15.45 -7.83
N GLY A 580 -19.85 -15.93 -7.88
CA GLY A 580 -21.02 -15.13 -8.25
C GLY A 580 -21.39 -14.09 -7.18
N VAL A 581 -21.31 -14.48 -5.91
CA VAL A 581 -21.50 -13.56 -4.77
C VAL A 581 -20.42 -12.46 -4.78
N TYR A 582 -19.16 -12.83 -5.01
CA TYR A 582 -18.07 -11.86 -5.14
C TYR A 582 -18.23 -10.93 -6.34
N ASP A 583 -18.70 -11.40 -7.50
CA ASP A 583 -19.00 -10.50 -8.63
C ASP A 583 -20.01 -9.42 -8.19
N THR A 584 -21.10 -9.84 -7.55
CA THR A 584 -22.18 -8.93 -7.13
C THR A 584 -21.69 -7.91 -6.10
N LEU A 585 -20.98 -8.36 -5.06
CA LEU A 585 -20.36 -7.46 -4.06
C LEU A 585 -19.34 -6.52 -4.69
N GLY A 586 -18.51 -7.01 -5.61
CA GLY A 586 -17.51 -6.21 -6.31
C GLY A 586 -18.12 -5.17 -7.26
N PHE A 587 -19.24 -5.49 -7.90
CA PHE A 587 -19.94 -4.57 -8.77
C PHE A 587 -20.59 -3.41 -8.02
N GLY A 588 -21.20 -3.68 -6.86
CA GLY A 588 -21.82 -2.67 -6.02
C GLY A 588 -20.85 -1.79 -5.21
N ALA A 589 -19.59 -2.23 -5.05
CA ALA A 589 -18.61 -1.54 -4.21
C ALA A 589 -18.24 -0.14 -4.74
N GLU A 590 -18.44 0.88 -3.89
CA GLU A 590 -17.87 2.22 -4.09
C GLU A 590 -16.34 2.23 -3.88
N ASN A 591 -15.85 1.39 -2.98
CA ASN A 591 -14.42 1.27 -2.72
C ASN A 591 -13.73 0.45 -3.82
N ALA A 592 -12.77 1.06 -4.51
CA ALA A 592 -12.08 0.45 -5.63
C ALA A 592 -11.25 -0.77 -5.21
N THR A 593 -10.62 -0.71 -4.03
CA THR A 593 -9.80 -1.82 -3.53
C THR A 593 -10.67 -3.01 -3.15
N TRP A 594 -11.86 -2.79 -2.57
CA TRP A 594 -12.84 -3.84 -2.27
C TRP A 594 -13.34 -4.49 -3.56
N ARG A 595 -13.72 -3.69 -4.55
CA ARG A 595 -14.08 -4.17 -5.90
C ARG A 595 -13.00 -5.10 -6.44
N ASN A 596 -11.75 -4.63 -6.45
CA ASN A 596 -10.64 -5.40 -6.99
C ASN A 596 -10.39 -6.70 -6.20
N PHE A 597 -10.52 -6.67 -4.87
CA PHE A 597 -10.41 -7.85 -4.03
C PHE A 597 -11.48 -8.89 -4.36
N TYR A 598 -12.74 -8.47 -4.43
CA TYR A 598 -13.85 -9.37 -4.76
C TYR A 598 -13.70 -9.97 -6.16
N LEU A 599 -13.46 -9.14 -7.18
CA LEU A 599 -13.35 -9.60 -8.57
C LEU A 599 -12.11 -10.47 -8.79
N THR A 600 -11.00 -10.18 -8.11
CA THR A 600 -9.81 -11.05 -8.15
C THR A 600 -10.09 -12.39 -7.45
N GLY A 601 -10.80 -12.36 -6.31
CA GLY A 601 -11.25 -13.57 -5.63
C GLY A 601 -12.14 -14.43 -6.53
N ALA A 602 -13.10 -13.82 -7.21
CA ALA A 602 -14.00 -14.49 -8.15
C ALA A 602 -13.22 -15.10 -9.34
N MET A 603 -12.26 -14.36 -9.90
CA MET A 603 -11.36 -14.85 -10.95
C MET A 603 -10.57 -16.09 -10.49
N ILE A 604 -10.00 -16.06 -9.27
CA ILE A 604 -9.24 -17.19 -8.70
C ILE A 604 -10.15 -18.40 -8.45
N LEU A 605 -11.35 -18.18 -7.92
CA LEU A 605 -12.33 -19.24 -7.67
C LEU A 605 -12.76 -19.95 -8.95
N ARG A 606 -12.86 -19.22 -10.07
CA ARG A 606 -13.16 -19.77 -11.40
C ARG A 606 -11.96 -20.47 -12.04
N ALA A 607 -10.73 -20.09 -11.69
CA ALA A 607 -9.52 -20.60 -12.31
C ALA A 607 -9.25 -22.08 -11.98
N PRO A 608 -8.70 -22.87 -12.93
CA PRO A 608 -8.18 -24.20 -12.65
C PRO A 608 -7.13 -24.19 -11.53
N PRO A 609 -7.13 -25.16 -10.60
CA PRO A 609 -6.15 -25.21 -9.50
C PRO A 609 -4.69 -25.14 -9.95
N ALA A 610 -4.35 -25.76 -11.10
CA ALA A 610 -3.00 -25.76 -11.66
C ALA A 610 -2.48 -24.35 -11.98
N ILE A 611 -3.33 -23.48 -12.54
CA ILE A 611 -2.95 -22.09 -12.85
C ILE A 611 -2.67 -21.31 -11.57
N VAL A 612 -3.51 -21.49 -10.55
CA VAL A 612 -3.32 -20.85 -9.23
C VAL A 612 -2.02 -21.31 -8.58
N GLN A 613 -1.70 -22.61 -8.67
CA GLN A 613 -0.46 -23.18 -8.15
C GLN A 613 0.78 -22.65 -8.89
N GLN A 614 0.73 -22.57 -10.21
CA GLN A 614 1.81 -22.01 -11.03
C GLN A 614 2.08 -20.55 -10.68
N GLN A 615 1.03 -19.73 -10.53
CA GLN A 615 1.18 -18.33 -10.11
C GLN A 615 1.80 -18.20 -8.71
N ARG A 616 1.44 -19.11 -7.78
CA ARG A 616 2.03 -19.15 -6.44
C ARG A 616 3.52 -19.50 -6.50
N GLN A 617 3.91 -20.46 -7.34
CA GLN A 617 5.31 -20.84 -7.52
C GLN A 617 6.14 -19.70 -8.13
N ALA A 618 5.61 -19.00 -9.13
CA ALA A 618 6.28 -17.85 -9.75
C ALA A 618 6.50 -16.68 -8.77
N MET A 619 5.58 -16.48 -7.82
CA MET A 619 5.75 -15.49 -6.74
C MET A 619 6.88 -15.86 -5.78
N LEU A 620 7.01 -17.15 -5.45
CA LEU A 620 8.06 -17.65 -4.54
C LEU A 620 9.45 -17.67 -5.17
N SER A 621 9.55 -17.62 -6.50
CA SER A 621 10.83 -17.62 -7.23
C SER A 621 11.44 -16.22 -7.45
N ARG A 622 10.92 -15.17 -6.82
CA ARG A 622 11.51 -13.82 -6.91
C ARG A 622 12.87 -13.74 -6.19
N PRO A 623 13.80 -12.88 -6.67
CA PRO A 623 15.03 -12.59 -5.95
C PRO A 623 14.74 -12.14 -4.51
N ARG A 624 15.40 -12.78 -3.54
CA ARG A 624 15.16 -12.54 -2.10
C ARG A 624 15.96 -11.38 -1.55
N PHE A 625 17.09 -11.06 -2.19
CA PHE A 625 18.04 -10.04 -1.76
C PHE A 625 18.16 -8.97 -2.84
N ALA A 626 18.14 -7.70 -2.43
CA ALA A 626 18.45 -6.58 -3.32
C ALA A 626 19.98 -6.41 -3.41
N PRO A 627 20.59 -6.28 -4.61
CA PRO A 627 22.06 -6.21 -4.76
C PRO A 627 22.74 -5.05 -4.03
N LYS A 628 22.06 -3.91 -3.87
CA LYS A 628 22.60 -2.70 -3.23
C LYS A 628 22.25 -2.56 -1.74
N ALA A 629 21.52 -3.51 -1.16
CA ALA A 629 21.12 -3.47 0.25
C ALA A 629 22.34 -3.58 1.20
N SER A 630 22.23 -3.03 2.41
CA SER A 630 23.28 -3.15 3.43
C SER A 630 23.43 -4.59 3.92
N VAL A 631 24.57 -4.90 4.54
CA VAL A 631 24.82 -6.24 5.11
C VAL A 631 23.78 -6.57 6.17
N GLU A 632 23.46 -5.59 7.01
CA GLU A 632 22.41 -5.68 8.02
C GLU A 632 21.09 -6.17 7.44
N GLN A 633 20.64 -5.52 6.36
CA GLN A 633 19.39 -5.82 5.67
C GLN A 633 19.35 -7.27 5.18
N TRP A 634 20.43 -7.72 4.55
CA TRP A 634 20.52 -9.10 4.08
C TRP A 634 20.47 -10.10 5.22
N LEU A 635 21.13 -9.83 6.35
CA LEU A 635 21.11 -10.71 7.50
C LEU A 635 19.72 -10.78 8.17
N ASP A 636 18.95 -9.69 8.14
CA ASP A 636 17.55 -9.72 8.62
C ASP A 636 16.66 -10.56 7.71
N VAL A 637 16.82 -10.45 6.38
CA VAL A 637 16.12 -11.34 5.44
C VAL A 637 16.46 -12.80 5.73
N LEU A 638 17.74 -13.09 5.93
CA LEU A 638 18.21 -14.45 6.23
C LEU A 638 17.59 -14.99 7.52
N SER A 639 17.44 -14.14 8.55
CA SER A 639 16.78 -14.50 9.81
C SER A 639 15.32 -14.94 9.60
N VAL A 640 14.55 -14.19 8.79
CA VAL A 640 13.15 -14.50 8.50
C VAL A 640 13.00 -15.75 7.62
N GLN A 641 13.97 -16.04 6.76
CA GLN A 641 13.94 -17.21 5.86
C GLN A 641 14.32 -18.53 6.54
N LEU A 642 14.92 -18.50 7.72
CA LEU A 642 15.36 -19.70 8.44
C LEU A 642 14.17 -20.63 8.72
N ASP A 643 14.26 -21.89 8.28
CA ASP A 643 13.39 -22.96 8.77
C ASP A 643 13.74 -23.28 10.23
N GLY A 644 13.17 -22.52 11.16
CA GLY A 644 13.44 -22.65 12.60
C GLY A 644 13.07 -24.02 13.18
N PHE A 645 12.10 -24.73 12.59
CA PHE A 645 11.73 -26.08 13.04
C PHE A 645 12.78 -27.12 12.65
N ALA A 646 13.43 -26.96 11.50
CA ALA A 646 14.57 -27.77 11.12
C ALA A 646 15.82 -27.37 11.92
N ALA A 647 16.14 -26.07 11.97
CA ALA A 647 17.31 -25.53 12.66
C ALA A 647 17.30 -25.79 14.17
N GLY A 648 16.13 -25.87 14.80
CA GLY A 648 16.00 -26.19 16.23
C GLY A 648 16.41 -27.63 16.59
N LYS A 649 16.63 -28.49 15.59
CA LYS A 649 17.13 -29.87 15.77
C LYS A 649 18.65 -29.95 15.62
N GLU A 650 19.32 -28.83 15.36
CA GLU A 650 20.75 -28.77 15.09
C GLU A 650 21.52 -28.14 16.24
N GLU A 651 22.82 -28.42 16.27
CA GLU A 651 23.74 -27.77 17.19
C GLU A 651 23.88 -26.28 16.88
N THR A 652 24.26 -25.50 17.89
CA THR A 652 24.50 -24.08 17.71
C THR A 652 25.67 -23.87 16.76
N CYS A 653 25.50 -23.01 15.76
CA CYS A 653 26.57 -22.64 14.84
C CYS A 653 26.76 -21.12 14.78
N VAL A 654 28.03 -20.70 14.66
CA VAL A 654 28.43 -19.30 14.60
C VAL A 654 29.28 -19.08 13.37
N VAL A 655 28.91 -18.06 12.59
CA VAL A 655 29.67 -17.58 11.43
C VAL A 655 29.96 -16.09 11.62
N ARG A 656 31.21 -15.70 11.43
CA ARG A 656 31.60 -14.30 11.33
C ARG A 656 31.79 -13.91 9.87
N ILE A 657 31.28 -12.75 9.49
CA ILE A 657 31.35 -12.21 8.14
C ILE A 657 32.04 -10.86 8.21
N ARG A 658 33.22 -10.74 7.60
CA ARG A 658 33.99 -9.51 7.45
C ARG A 658 33.79 -8.99 6.03
N VAL A 659 33.23 -7.79 5.91
CA VAL A 659 32.95 -7.13 4.64
C VAL A 659 34.02 -6.08 4.38
N THR A 660 35.02 -6.45 3.57
CA THR A 660 36.33 -5.78 3.53
C THR A 660 36.30 -4.41 2.89
N ASP A 661 35.50 -4.22 1.84
CA ASP A 661 35.31 -2.96 1.11
C ASP A 661 34.48 -1.94 1.91
N ARG A 662 33.66 -2.41 2.86
CA ARG A 662 32.84 -1.55 3.74
C ARG A 662 33.42 -1.36 5.15
N LYS A 663 34.45 -2.12 5.53
CA LYS A 663 35.01 -2.14 6.88
C LYS A 663 33.96 -2.45 7.96
N GLU A 664 33.07 -3.38 7.64
CA GLU A 664 32.03 -3.87 8.55
C GLU A 664 32.32 -5.32 8.95
N ALA A 665 31.98 -5.71 10.17
CA ALA A 665 32.09 -7.08 10.61
C ALA A 665 30.81 -7.51 11.35
N TRP A 666 30.39 -8.74 11.12
CA TRP A 666 29.12 -9.26 11.60
C TRP A 666 29.32 -10.62 12.23
N ARG A 667 28.70 -10.86 13.38
CA ARG A 667 28.61 -12.18 14.00
C ARG A 667 27.18 -12.70 13.85
N VAL A 668 27.03 -13.80 13.13
CA VAL A 668 25.78 -14.52 12.89
C VAL A 668 25.75 -15.77 13.75
N ASN A 669 24.70 -15.96 14.52
CA ASN A 669 24.52 -17.07 15.45
C ASN A 669 23.18 -17.75 15.20
N VAL A 670 23.22 -19.04 14.86
CA VAL A 670 22.01 -19.88 14.77
C VAL A 670 22.00 -20.84 15.96
N SER A 671 20.98 -20.70 16.80
CA SER A 671 20.83 -21.47 18.03
C SER A 671 19.35 -21.64 18.34
N HIS A 672 18.95 -22.84 18.77
CA HIS A 672 17.55 -23.16 19.14
C HIS A 672 16.52 -22.78 18.05
N GLY A 673 16.90 -22.91 16.78
CA GLY A 673 16.01 -22.58 15.66
C GLY A 673 15.88 -21.08 15.36
N ALA A 674 16.71 -20.23 15.96
CA ALA A 674 16.71 -18.78 15.73
C ALA A 674 18.06 -18.31 15.19
N LEU A 675 18.03 -17.39 14.21
CA LEU A 675 19.21 -16.67 13.71
C LEU A 675 19.24 -15.28 14.31
N THR A 676 20.31 -14.99 15.04
CA THR A 676 20.62 -13.67 15.60
C THR A 676 21.87 -13.12 14.94
N ARG A 677 21.94 -11.80 14.77
CA ARG A 677 23.09 -11.10 14.21
C ARG A 677 23.44 -9.90 15.06
N ARG A 678 24.73 -9.60 15.14
CA ARG A 678 25.22 -8.33 15.70
C ARG A 678 26.36 -7.81 14.84
N GLU A 679 26.40 -6.51 14.65
CA GLU A 679 27.61 -5.86 14.19
C GLU A 679 28.67 -6.01 15.29
N VAL A 680 29.90 -6.26 14.87
CA VAL A 680 31.08 -6.28 15.73
C VAL A 680 32.08 -5.29 15.17
N THR A 681 32.90 -4.72 16.04
CA THR A 681 33.94 -3.78 15.62
C THR A 681 34.82 -4.46 14.58
N PHE A 682 35.17 -3.76 13.50
CA PHE A 682 36.10 -4.25 12.48
C PHE A 682 37.51 -4.37 13.09
N ALA A 683 37.76 -5.50 13.75
CA ALA A 683 38.96 -5.97 14.45
C ALA A 683 39.75 -4.94 15.30
N LEU A 684 39.69 -5.14 16.63
CA LEU A 684 40.84 -4.92 17.52
C LEU A 684 41.64 -6.24 17.62
N GLU A 685 42.97 -6.19 17.81
CA GLU A 685 43.84 -7.38 17.89
C GLU A 685 43.40 -8.43 18.92
N GLU A 686 42.71 -8.02 19.99
CA GLU A 686 42.17 -8.91 21.02
C GLU A 686 40.99 -9.75 20.53
N GLU A 687 40.14 -9.21 19.64
CA GLU A 687 39.03 -9.97 19.08
C GLU A 687 39.53 -11.08 18.17
N GLU A 688 40.53 -10.80 17.31
CA GLU A 688 41.15 -11.78 16.41
C GLU A 688 41.71 -12.99 17.16
N LYS A 689 42.34 -12.76 18.32
CA LYS A 689 42.80 -13.83 19.22
C LYS A 689 41.63 -14.65 19.76
N GLN A 690 40.56 -14.02 20.21
CA GLN A 690 39.36 -14.74 20.69
C GLN A 690 38.66 -15.54 19.58
N GLU A 691 38.72 -15.11 18.32
CA GLU A 691 38.16 -15.89 17.19
C GLU A 691 38.97 -17.15 16.93
N GLN A 692 40.30 -17.02 16.94
CA GLN A 692 41.21 -18.15 16.78
C GLN A 692 41.08 -19.16 17.92
N GLU A 693 40.97 -18.69 19.17
CA GLU A 693 40.78 -19.54 20.34
C GLU A 693 39.44 -20.31 20.31
N ARG A 694 38.38 -19.73 19.73
CA ARG A 694 37.04 -20.36 19.66
C ARG A 694 36.84 -21.25 18.42
N GLY A 695 37.75 -21.19 17.43
CA GLY A 695 37.63 -21.97 16.20
C GLY A 695 36.41 -21.62 15.34
N GLU A 696 35.85 -20.40 15.47
CA GLU A 696 34.68 -19.96 14.70
C GLU A 696 35.01 -19.84 13.20
N LEU A 697 34.01 -20.08 12.33
CA LEU A 697 34.17 -19.84 10.89
C LEU A 697 34.14 -18.34 10.62
N VAL A 698 35.16 -17.83 9.94
CA VAL A 698 35.25 -16.42 9.51
C VAL A 698 35.31 -16.38 7.99
N LEU A 699 34.38 -15.65 7.37
CA LEU A 699 34.37 -15.34 5.94
C LEU A 699 34.82 -13.89 5.75
N SER A 700 35.87 -13.65 4.96
CA SER A 700 36.35 -12.29 4.63
C SER A 700 36.19 -12.02 3.14
N LEU A 701 35.28 -11.13 2.78
CA LEU A 701 34.85 -10.94 1.40
C LEU A 701 34.33 -9.53 1.13
N GLU A 702 34.24 -9.13 -0.12
CA GLU A 702 33.64 -7.84 -0.52
C GLU A 702 32.10 -7.91 -0.49
N HIS A 703 31.44 -6.74 -0.39
CA HIS A 703 29.98 -6.65 -0.35
C HIS A 703 29.29 -7.35 -1.53
N ARG A 704 29.84 -7.22 -2.75
CA ARG A 704 29.35 -7.93 -3.95
C ARG A 704 29.51 -9.44 -3.87
N GLU A 705 30.56 -9.92 -3.22
CA GLU A 705 30.80 -11.35 -3.04
C GLU A 705 29.81 -11.91 -2.02
N LEU A 706 29.44 -11.13 -1.00
CA LEU A 706 28.47 -11.54 0.01
C LEU A 706 27.09 -11.65 -0.62
N PHE A 707 26.73 -10.69 -1.47
CA PHE A 707 25.53 -10.79 -2.28
C PHE A 707 25.49 -12.09 -3.09
N ALA A 708 26.56 -12.45 -3.79
CA ALA A 708 26.61 -13.70 -4.56
C ALA A 708 26.44 -14.94 -3.68
N VAL A 709 27.04 -14.97 -2.49
CA VAL A 709 26.86 -16.07 -1.52
C VAL A 709 25.39 -16.17 -1.08
N LEU A 710 24.75 -15.05 -0.75
CA LEU A 710 23.38 -15.03 -0.24
C LEU A 710 22.31 -15.19 -1.33
N ALA A 711 22.55 -14.68 -2.53
CA ALA A 711 21.60 -14.71 -3.63
C ALA A 711 21.65 -16.03 -4.41
N THR A 712 22.85 -16.60 -4.60
CA THR A 712 23.04 -17.76 -5.49
C THR A 712 23.76 -18.94 -4.83
N ALA A 713 23.99 -18.89 -3.51
CA ALA A 713 24.70 -19.95 -2.78
C ALA A 713 26.08 -20.27 -3.39
N ASP A 714 26.85 -19.25 -3.79
CA ASP A 714 28.14 -19.45 -4.46
C ASP A 714 29.17 -20.12 -3.53
N VAL A 715 29.18 -21.46 -3.56
CA VAL A 715 30.05 -22.31 -2.73
C VAL A 715 31.54 -22.05 -2.98
N PRO A 716 32.01 -21.88 -4.23
CA PRO A 716 33.40 -21.48 -4.48
C PRO A 716 33.82 -20.20 -3.73
N ILE A 717 32.98 -19.16 -3.71
CA ILE A 717 33.28 -17.93 -2.94
C ILE A 717 33.38 -18.24 -1.45
N VAL A 718 32.44 -19.01 -0.89
CA VAL A 718 32.47 -19.39 0.54
C VAL A 718 33.78 -20.10 0.89
N GLN A 719 34.20 -21.08 0.08
CA GLN A 719 35.42 -21.85 0.32
C GLN A 719 36.69 -21.01 0.17
N ALA A 720 36.74 -20.10 -0.82
CA ALA A 720 37.90 -19.26 -1.09
C ALA A 720 38.08 -18.15 -0.03
N ARG A 721 37.01 -17.73 0.64
CA ARG A 721 37.00 -16.60 1.58
C ARG A 721 36.97 -17.01 3.06
N ALA A 722 36.92 -18.31 3.34
CA ALA A 722 36.93 -18.85 4.69
C ALA A 722 38.32 -18.92 5.32
N ASN A 723 38.41 -18.70 6.63
CA ASN A 723 39.64 -18.89 7.41
C ASN A 723 40.03 -20.37 7.62
N LYS A 724 39.14 -21.31 7.32
CA LYS A 724 39.35 -22.76 7.47
C LYS A 724 38.63 -23.54 6.38
N GLN A 725 39.07 -24.77 6.12
CA GLN A 725 38.48 -25.64 5.09
C GLN A 725 37.03 -26.04 5.39
N ASP A 726 36.70 -26.23 6.67
CA ASP A 726 35.34 -26.58 7.09
C ASP A 726 34.40 -25.37 7.05
N CYS A 727 33.64 -25.27 5.96
CA CYS A 727 32.60 -24.26 5.74
C CYS A 727 31.19 -24.77 6.06
N SER A 728 31.05 -25.92 6.74
CA SER A 728 29.76 -26.59 6.99
C SER A 728 28.73 -25.67 7.64
N ALA A 729 29.14 -24.85 8.61
CA ALA A 729 28.28 -23.89 9.30
C ALA A 729 27.57 -22.94 8.32
N MET A 730 28.31 -22.25 7.44
CA MET A 730 27.70 -21.31 6.48
C MET A 730 26.82 -22.04 5.47
N LEU A 731 27.29 -23.15 4.90
CA LEU A 731 26.51 -23.92 3.93
C LEU A 731 25.21 -24.44 4.53
N ARG A 732 25.24 -24.85 5.79
CA ARG A 732 24.05 -25.32 6.49
C ARG A 732 23.06 -24.20 6.77
N ILE A 733 23.54 -23.02 7.17
CA ILE A 733 22.69 -21.82 7.30
C ILE A 733 22.00 -21.51 5.97
N LEU A 734 22.74 -21.51 4.85
CA LEU A 734 22.17 -21.27 3.52
C LEU A 734 21.12 -22.32 3.12
N GLU A 735 21.35 -23.59 3.46
CA GLU A 735 20.39 -24.68 3.22
C GLU A 735 19.11 -24.52 4.07
N LEU A 736 19.25 -24.21 5.35
CA LEU A 736 18.13 -23.98 6.27
C LEU A 736 17.30 -22.74 5.90
N CYS A 737 17.92 -21.75 5.27
CA CYS A 737 17.23 -20.58 4.72
C CYS A 737 16.71 -20.82 3.29
N GLY A 738 16.83 -22.05 2.77
CA GLY A 738 16.40 -22.46 1.43
C GLY A 738 17.13 -21.73 0.29
N VAL A 739 18.28 -21.11 0.56
CA VAL A 739 19.14 -20.47 -0.45
C VAL A 739 19.91 -21.54 -1.22
N LEU A 740 20.47 -22.52 -0.48
CA LEU A 740 21.04 -23.74 -1.05
C LEU A 740 19.96 -24.83 -1.09
N PRO A 741 19.81 -25.60 -2.18
CA PRO A 741 18.91 -26.75 -2.20
C PRO A 741 19.32 -27.77 -1.12
N LYS A 742 18.34 -28.47 -0.52
CA LYS A 742 18.65 -29.55 0.41
C LYS A 742 19.50 -30.62 -0.28
N ARG A 743 20.57 -31.07 0.38
CA ARG A 743 21.35 -32.20 -0.14
C ARG A 743 20.44 -33.43 -0.17
N ALA A 744 20.34 -34.07 -1.34
CA ALA A 744 19.53 -35.28 -1.55
C ALA A 744 20.07 -36.48 -0.77
#